data_AF-A0A193C0N7-F1
#
_entry.id   AF-A0A193C0N7-F1
#
_cell.length_a   1.000
_cell.length_b   1.000
_cell.length_c   1.000
_cell.angle_alpha   90.00
_cell.angle_beta   90.00
_cell.angle_gamma   90.00
#
_symmetry.space_group_name_H-M   'P 1'
#
loop_
_entity.id
_entity.type
_entity.pdbx_description
1 polymer ?
#
loop_
_entity_poly.entity_id
_entity_poly.type
_entity_poly.pdbx_seq_one_letter_code
_entity_poly.pdbx_strand_id
1 'polypeptide(L)'
;MTLVDSRSALLGVHPLLRADTVLLRDARGVLLTSEPEKAHLDGDDAYRLLNRLRGHLDGTRTTAEICAGLTIAARDRICALFAELLERGFLLDLDPGELEPDVLARFLDQIRYLAHLTEEPARAFRRFRAARILLTGSGPALAAAALGLVRNGAGSVLIAAEDGPEFDLVRAEADSVVRWDPRASPDDGYDLVLACGDRGPLPARPRTGAMLSLAARGDWVVLGPAVRAGEALGLCCAWAAVGPTDAPAAAGYTPVLARSLGATLAFEAFRLLTGISDDENVAIVQHLRTLRAVNHPVAAGCPACRPDARRPPSIPATPGPPDFQTVPDRRGTTVREYAAAVHAVIADPLPPTDRVVRWSDRPALFPSFTGGLLRPLPESPPPAARPFGERGAGTRALDLDTLAWLLRASYGPRGRRLRFDSAQSNAGFSRYPLANWHRGAAGGGGLYPLRLYLVAGPNGAVAPGVHHYSTAQHAFDHIRTGDRTEAIRAAVRHPDADRTDQFLVITLRFWNNAFKYANFAYQVGTLDVGVLLGTIGALADGIDVPLRQLLWFDDEAIGSVLGLDVEDEAVLAVIPLPWRSGSGKAPDPVPSLPPAEPVEISLTVQRFSWTQAVHRTTLLSGQPRPDPARLESAPDTSGRSSGDSADALMDRRRSSFGGLTTEQPVRRTELDEVLDLVHRTRLHADDLRAEGAGGWTNLSVLVTHVDGLAPGGYRYDGPGGGLRAAGPAPSAERWRETLAAITRRTPNYSLQQAAAVLVVSGDLDDLVDRFGPRGHRILNAAAGQVVQSCYLAAAAVRLGCGAILSLDHLVVDEALGFTGTGERALVCFLLGRENRANAEYR
;
A
#
# COMPACT_ATOMS: atom_id res chain seq x y z
N MET A 1 2.36 -47.27 -11.48
CA MET A 1 1.88 -46.39 -12.57
C MET A 1 2.97 -46.34 -13.63
N THR A 2 2.66 -46.71 -14.87
CA THR A 2 3.67 -46.66 -15.95
C THR A 2 3.90 -45.21 -16.39
N LEU A 3 5.07 -44.91 -16.98
CA LEU A 3 5.38 -43.59 -17.56
C LEU A 3 4.37 -43.11 -18.62
N VAL A 4 3.49 -43.98 -19.11
CA VAL A 4 2.40 -43.65 -20.07
C VAL A 4 1.12 -43.23 -19.33
N ASP A 5 0.82 -43.82 -18.17
CA ASP A 5 -0.32 -43.41 -17.32
C ASP A 5 -0.15 -42.00 -16.76
N SER A 6 1.08 -41.64 -16.35
CA SER A 6 1.38 -40.29 -15.87
C SER A 6 1.31 -39.23 -16.98
N ARG A 7 1.54 -39.60 -18.25
CA ARG A 7 1.48 -38.69 -19.41
C ARG A 7 0.06 -38.34 -19.81
N SER A 8 -0.84 -39.34 -19.85
CA SER A 8 -2.25 -39.09 -20.15
C SER A 8 -2.91 -38.23 -19.05
N ALA A 9 -2.50 -38.41 -17.79
CA ALA A 9 -2.97 -37.58 -16.69
C ALA A 9 -2.57 -36.09 -16.85
N LEU A 10 -1.33 -35.81 -17.25
CA LEU A 10 -0.84 -34.42 -17.44
C LEU A 10 -1.55 -33.66 -18.57
N LEU A 11 -2.10 -34.37 -19.57
CA LEU A 11 -2.81 -33.71 -20.67
C LEU A 11 -4.12 -33.06 -20.24
N GLY A 12 -4.75 -33.56 -19.17
CA GLY A 12 -5.97 -33.01 -18.59
C GLY A 12 -5.75 -31.85 -17.62
N VAL A 13 -4.50 -31.62 -17.18
CA VAL A 13 -4.17 -30.54 -16.24
C VAL A 13 -4.49 -29.18 -16.84
N HIS A 14 -5.04 -28.29 -16.02
CA HIS A 14 -5.24 -26.86 -16.32
C HIS A 14 -4.11 -26.04 -15.67
N PRO A 15 -2.94 -25.91 -16.30
CA PRO A 15 -1.77 -25.34 -15.66
C PRO A 15 -1.95 -23.85 -15.35
N LEU A 16 -1.77 -23.50 -14.08
CA LEU A 16 -1.71 -22.13 -13.57
C LEU A 16 -0.35 -21.88 -12.94
N LEU A 17 0.45 -20.98 -13.49
CA LEU A 17 1.70 -20.56 -12.85
C LEU A 17 1.36 -19.73 -11.62
N ARG A 18 1.99 -20.05 -10.48
CA ARG A 18 1.81 -19.26 -9.25
C ARG A 18 2.16 -17.80 -9.48
N ALA A 19 1.28 -16.90 -9.01
CA ALA A 19 1.39 -15.46 -9.25
C ALA A 19 2.61 -14.82 -8.54
N ASP A 20 3.13 -15.44 -7.48
CA ASP A 20 4.34 -15.02 -6.78
C ASP A 20 5.65 -15.60 -7.39
N THR A 21 5.55 -16.35 -8.50
CA THR A 21 6.74 -16.91 -9.18
C THR A 21 7.50 -15.85 -9.97
N VAL A 22 8.74 -15.61 -9.57
CA VAL A 22 9.71 -14.79 -10.32
C VAL A 22 10.64 -15.70 -11.12
N LEU A 23 10.89 -15.32 -12.38
CA LEU A 23 11.85 -16.00 -13.25
C LEU A 23 13.11 -15.13 -13.39
N LEU A 24 14.22 -15.63 -12.89
CA LEU A 24 15.53 -15.00 -12.96
C LEU A 24 16.42 -15.82 -13.88
N ARG A 25 16.87 -15.24 -14.98
CA ARG A 25 17.86 -15.89 -15.84
C ARG A 25 19.26 -15.67 -15.31
N ASP A 26 20.07 -16.73 -15.23
CA ASP A 26 21.50 -16.64 -14.90
C ASP A 26 22.35 -17.45 -15.90
N ALA A 27 23.65 -17.60 -15.62
CA ALA A 27 24.58 -18.32 -16.49
C ALA A 27 24.33 -19.84 -16.59
N ARG A 28 23.58 -20.43 -15.65
CA ARG A 28 23.28 -21.87 -15.62
C ARG A 28 21.93 -22.18 -16.28
N GLY A 29 20.98 -21.25 -16.26
CA GLY A 29 19.67 -21.40 -16.87
C GLY A 29 18.66 -20.42 -16.30
N VAL A 30 17.67 -20.94 -15.57
CA VAL A 30 16.63 -20.14 -14.90
C VAL A 30 16.47 -20.55 -13.43
N LEU A 31 16.56 -19.56 -12.55
CA LEU A 31 16.18 -19.63 -11.15
C LEU A 31 14.71 -19.18 -11.01
N LEU A 32 13.87 -20.08 -10.50
CA LEU A 32 12.50 -19.81 -10.10
C LEU A 32 12.45 -19.58 -8.59
N THR A 33 11.72 -18.55 -8.18
CA THR A 33 11.49 -18.25 -6.76
C THR A 33 10.02 -17.97 -6.50
N SER A 34 9.43 -18.64 -5.51
CA SER A 34 8.08 -18.42 -4.96
C SER A 34 8.18 -18.72 -3.46
N GLU A 35 7.44 -18.08 -2.56
CA GLU A 35 7.62 -18.37 -1.12
C GLU A 35 6.91 -19.70 -0.75
N PRO A 36 7.59 -20.71 -0.16
CA PRO A 36 8.97 -20.75 0.31
C PRO A 36 10.01 -21.38 -0.66
N GLU A 37 9.56 -21.87 -1.81
CA GLU A 37 10.35 -22.68 -2.75
C GLU A 37 11.32 -21.91 -3.67
N LYS A 38 12.49 -22.52 -3.91
CA LYS A 38 13.46 -22.06 -4.92
C LYS A 38 13.94 -23.23 -5.73
N ALA A 39 13.85 -23.11 -7.06
CA ALA A 39 14.28 -24.15 -7.98
C ALA A 39 15.17 -23.58 -9.07
N HIS A 40 16.20 -24.33 -9.44
CA HIS A 40 17.01 -24.05 -10.60
C HIS A 40 16.68 -25.05 -11.71
N LEU A 41 16.43 -24.57 -12.92
CA LEU A 41 16.35 -25.40 -14.12
C LEU A 41 17.55 -25.08 -15.02
N ASP A 42 18.39 -26.08 -15.24
CA ASP A 42 19.60 -25.94 -16.04
C ASP A 42 19.27 -25.83 -17.53
N GLY A 43 20.04 -25.01 -18.24
CA GLY A 43 19.98 -24.89 -19.69
C GLY A 43 19.22 -23.66 -20.18
N ASP A 44 19.79 -23.05 -21.21
CA ASP A 44 19.36 -21.79 -21.80
C ASP A 44 17.97 -21.85 -22.47
N ASP A 45 17.56 -23.06 -22.87
CA ASP A 45 16.26 -23.33 -23.48
C ASP A 45 15.12 -23.38 -22.47
N ALA A 46 15.39 -23.69 -21.19
CA ALA A 46 14.37 -23.75 -20.14
C ALA A 46 13.72 -22.38 -19.90
N TYR A 47 14.54 -21.32 -19.78
CA TYR A 47 14.06 -19.94 -19.64
C TYR A 47 13.18 -19.54 -20.83
N ARG A 48 13.65 -19.79 -22.06
CA ARG A 48 12.93 -19.41 -23.29
C ARG A 48 11.60 -20.15 -23.41
N LEU A 49 11.58 -21.44 -23.08
CA LEU A 49 10.38 -22.25 -23.09
C LEU A 49 9.37 -21.75 -22.06
N LEU A 50 9.76 -21.57 -20.80
CA LEU A 50 8.88 -21.05 -19.75
C LEU A 50 8.34 -19.67 -20.10
N ASN A 51 9.19 -18.79 -20.59
CA ASN A 51 8.78 -17.43 -20.95
C ASN A 51 7.79 -17.42 -22.12
N ARG A 52 7.90 -18.37 -23.07
CA ARG A 52 6.91 -18.55 -24.15
C ARG A 52 5.61 -19.17 -23.66
N LEU A 53 5.68 -20.11 -22.72
CA LEU A 53 4.51 -20.79 -22.19
C LEU A 53 3.70 -19.92 -21.22
N ARG A 54 4.33 -18.94 -20.55
CA ARG A 54 3.76 -18.17 -19.44
C ARG A 54 2.34 -17.64 -19.70
N GLY A 55 2.07 -17.10 -20.88
CA GLY A 55 0.75 -16.56 -21.26
C GLY A 55 -0.35 -17.61 -21.44
N HIS A 56 0.02 -18.89 -21.41
CA HIS A 56 -0.88 -20.03 -21.44
C HIS A 56 -0.99 -20.73 -20.07
N LEU A 57 -0.19 -20.32 -19.07
CA LEU A 57 -0.19 -20.90 -17.72
C LEU A 57 -1.14 -20.12 -16.80
N ASP A 58 -2.38 -19.92 -17.24
CA ASP A 58 -3.38 -19.12 -16.55
C ASP A 58 -4.57 -19.97 -16.03
N GLY A 59 -4.50 -21.29 -16.19
CA GLY A 59 -5.52 -22.26 -15.79
C GLY A 59 -6.74 -22.32 -16.71
N THR A 60 -6.83 -21.53 -17.78
CA THR A 60 -8.02 -21.51 -18.65
C THR A 60 -8.02 -22.58 -19.74
N ARG A 61 -6.85 -23.16 -20.03
CA ARG A 61 -6.66 -24.19 -21.06
C ARG A 61 -6.02 -25.42 -20.45
N THR A 62 -6.36 -26.58 -20.99
CA THR A 62 -5.68 -27.84 -20.67
C THR A 62 -4.29 -27.90 -21.30
N THR A 63 -3.40 -28.72 -20.73
CA THR A 63 -2.09 -29.03 -21.33
C THR A 63 -2.25 -29.59 -22.75
N ALA A 64 -3.30 -30.37 -23.02
CA ALA A 64 -3.63 -30.87 -24.36
C ALA A 64 -3.88 -29.74 -25.37
N GLU A 65 -4.66 -28.74 -24.99
CA GLU A 65 -4.94 -27.56 -25.83
C GLU A 65 -3.70 -26.69 -26.03
N ILE A 66 -2.87 -26.51 -24.99
CA ILE A 66 -1.60 -25.78 -25.08
C ILE A 66 -0.64 -26.48 -26.05
N CYS A 67 -0.62 -27.82 -26.05
CA CYS A 67 0.23 -28.62 -26.92
C CYS A 67 -0.40 -28.93 -28.29
N ALA A 68 -1.55 -28.35 -28.62
CA ALA A 68 -2.24 -28.59 -29.89
C ALA A 68 -1.35 -28.13 -31.08
N GLY A 69 -1.17 -29.00 -32.07
CA GLY A 69 -0.35 -28.71 -33.25
C GLY A 69 1.18 -28.86 -33.05
N LEU A 70 1.66 -29.19 -31.84
CA LEU A 70 3.07 -29.46 -31.59
C LEU A 70 3.47 -30.91 -31.94
N THR A 71 4.75 -31.13 -32.23
CA THR A 71 5.30 -32.49 -32.41
C THR A 71 5.24 -33.28 -31.11
N ILE A 72 5.20 -34.63 -31.20
CA ILE A 72 5.18 -35.51 -30.02
C ILE A 72 6.38 -35.21 -29.09
N ALA A 73 7.57 -35.03 -29.64
CA ALA A 73 8.76 -34.70 -28.85
C ALA A 73 8.68 -33.35 -28.13
N ALA A 74 8.03 -32.34 -28.74
CA ALA A 74 7.82 -31.04 -28.10
C ALA A 74 6.78 -31.14 -26.97
N ARG A 75 5.68 -31.87 -27.21
CA ARG A 75 4.67 -32.17 -26.19
C ARG A 75 5.29 -32.90 -25.00
N ASP A 76 6.09 -33.94 -25.25
CA ASP A 76 6.73 -34.72 -24.18
C ASP A 76 7.64 -33.86 -23.30
N ARG A 77 8.38 -32.91 -23.89
CA ARG A 77 9.20 -31.95 -23.12
C ARG A 77 8.36 -31.01 -22.27
N ILE A 78 7.21 -30.52 -22.78
CA ILE A 78 6.30 -29.66 -22.02
C ILE A 78 5.69 -30.43 -20.86
N CYS A 79 5.19 -31.65 -21.10
CA CYS A 79 4.63 -32.48 -20.03
C CYS A 79 5.67 -32.80 -18.94
N ALA A 80 6.92 -33.11 -19.32
CA ALA A 80 7.99 -33.34 -18.33
C ALA A 80 8.28 -32.09 -17.48
N LEU A 81 8.34 -30.91 -18.12
CA LEU A 81 8.50 -29.64 -17.41
C LEU A 81 7.33 -29.34 -16.47
N PHE A 82 6.09 -29.55 -16.91
CA PHE A 82 4.91 -29.32 -16.08
C PHE A 82 4.85 -30.28 -14.90
N ALA A 83 5.21 -31.56 -15.10
CA ALA A 83 5.32 -32.51 -14.00
C ALA A 83 6.28 -32.03 -12.91
N GLU A 84 7.49 -31.60 -13.32
CA GLU A 84 8.50 -31.07 -12.40
C GLU A 84 8.02 -29.81 -11.66
N LEU A 85 7.35 -28.89 -12.36
CA LEU A 85 6.85 -27.66 -11.76
C LEU A 85 5.64 -27.88 -10.85
N LEU A 86 4.78 -28.86 -11.14
CA LEU A 86 3.68 -29.28 -10.26
C LEU A 86 4.24 -29.92 -8.99
N GLU A 87 5.20 -30.84 -9.12
CA GLU A 87 5.83 -31.51 -7.98
C GLU A 87 6.53 -30.53 -7.04
N ARG A 88 7.18 -29.50 -7.61
CA ARG A 88 7.84 -28.44 -6.85
C ARG A 88 6.90 -27.28 -6.45
N GLY A 89 5.62 -27.36 -6.82
CA GLY A 89 4.61 -26.37 -6.47
C GLY A 89 4.72 -25.01 -7.16
N PHE A 90 5.48 -24.85 -8.24
CA PHE A 90 5.50 -23.59 -9.03
C PHE A 90 4.32 -23.48 -10.00
N LEU A 91 3.81 -24.63 -10.45
CA LEU A 91 2.63 -24.75 -11.28
C LEU A 91 1.52 -25.40 -10.44
N LEU A 92 0.29 -24.92 -10.60
CA LEU A 92 -0.90 -25.40 -9.95
C LEU A 92 -1.82 -26.00 -11.02
N ASP A 93 -2.64 -26.98 -10.64
CA ASP A 93 -3.77 -27.39 -11.48
C ASP A 93 -5.01 -26.63 -11.02
N LEU A 94 -5.60 -25.81 -11.91
CA LEU A 94 -6.79 -25.06 -11.55
C LEU A 94 -8.04 -25.96 -11.47
N ASP A 95 -8.04 -27.09 -12.19
CA ASP A 95 -9.17 -28.00 -12.43
C ASP A 95 -10.55 -27.35 -12.21
N PRO A 96 -11.22 -26.86 -13.27
CA PRO A 96 -12.50 -26.17 -13.12
C PRO A 96 -13.60 -27.07 -12.52
N GLY A 97 -13.40 -28.39 -12.50
CA GLY A 97 -14.36 -29.37 -11.98
C GLY A 97 -15.71 -29.25 -12.68
N GLU A 98 -16.79 -29.40 -11.90
CA GLU A 98 -18.18 -29.34 -12.38
C GLU A 98 -18.79 -27.93 -12.27
N LEU A 99 -17.98 -26.87 -12.34
CA LEU A 99 -18.51 -25.49 -12.31
C LEU A 99 -19.14 -25.11 -13.66
N GLU A 100 -20.30 -24.47 -13.60
CA GLU A 100 -20.94 -23.89 -14.80
C GLU A 100 -20.02 -22.86 -15.49
N PRO A 101 -19.92 -22.85 -16.83
CA PRO A 101 -18.98 -21.98 -17.55
C PRO A 101 -19.11 -20.49 -17.22
N ASP A 102 -20.35 -19.98 -17.07
CA ASP A 102 -20.61 -18.57 -16.74
C ASP A 102 -20.16 -18.23 -15.31
N VAL A 103 -20.27 -19.18 -14.38
CA VAL A 103 -19.80 -19.03 -13.00
C VAL A 103 -18.28 -19.01 -12.96
N LEU A 104 -17.64 -19.95 -13.66
CA LEU A 104 -16.19 -20.00 -13.80
C LEU A 104 -15.65 -18.70 -14.42
N ALA A 105 -16.27 -18.20 -15.49
CA ALA A 105 -15.86 -16.95 -16.13
C ALA A 105 -16.04 -15.72 -15.21
N ARG A 106 -17.14 -15.64 -14.47
CA ARG A 106 -17.42 -14.51 -13.56
C ARG A 106 -16.50 -14.47 -12.33
N PHE A 107 -16.12 -15.64 -11.81
CA PHE A 107 -15.38 -15.77 -10.53
C PHE A 107 -14.00 -16.44 -10.68
N LEU A 108 -13.42 -16.38 -11.88
CA LEU A 108 -12.10 -16.98 -12.15
C LEU A 108 -11.02 -16.46 -11.21
N ASP A 109 -11.07 -15.17 -10.84
CA ASP A 109 -10.11 -14.56 -9.91
C ASP A 109 -10.18 -15.18 -8.51
N GLN A 110 -11.38 -15.45 -7.99
CA GLN A 110 -11.59 -16.11 -6.70
C GLN A 110 -11.14 -17.57 -6.74
N ILE A 111 -11.36 -18.27 -7.85
CA ILE A 111 -10.95 -19.68 -8.00
C ILE A 111 -9.43 -19.76 -8.10
N ARG A 112 -8.79 -18.88 -8.88
CA ARG A 112 -7.33 -18.74 -8.90
C ARG A 112 -6.80 -18.36 -7.52
N TYR A 113 -7.50 -17.53 -6.76
CA TYR A 113 -7.09 -17.15 -5.40
C TYR A 113 -7.07 -18.38 -4.49
N LEU A 114 -8.11 -19.23 -4.58
CA LEU A 114 -8.17 -20.49 -3.87
C LEU A 114 -7.08 -21.47 -4.32
N ALA A 115 -6.72 -21.50 -5.61
CA ALA A 115 -5.68 -22.41 -6.11
C ALA A 115 -4.31 -22.17 -5.45
N HIS A 116 -4.04 -20.94 -4.99
CA HIS A 116 -2.81 -20.63 -4.25
C HIS A 116 -2.83 -21.14 -2.80
N LEU A 117 -4.01 -21.52 -2.28
CA LEU A 117 -4.27 -21.82 -0.88
C LEU A 117 -4.80 -23.25 -0.64
N THR A 118 -5.27 -23.95 -1.67
CA THR A 118 -5.80 -25.31 -1.58
C THR A 118 -5.60 -26.07 -2.90
N GLU A 119 -5.49 -27.40 -2.81
CA GLU A 119 -5.33 -28.30 -3.96
C GLU A 119 -6.64 -28.54 -4.73
N GLU A 120 -7.81 -28.25 -4.13
CA GLU A 120 -9.12 -28.46 -4.78
C GLU A 120 -9.92 -27.14 -4.92
N PRO A 121 -9.41 -26.13 -5.66
CA PRO A 121 -9.98 -24.77 -5.68
C PRO A 121 -11.43 -24.69 -6.17
N ALA A 122 -11.77 -25.40 -7.26
CA ALA A 122 -13.14 -25.41 -7.77
C ALA A 122 -14.13 -26.09 -6.81
N ARG A 123 -13.71 -27.14 -6.11
CA ARG A 123 -14.53 -27.83 -5.10
C ARG A 123 -14.75 -26.93 -3.88
N ALA A 124 -13.69 -26.27 -3.40
CA ALA A 124 -13.77 -25.30 -2.31
C ALA A 124 -14.72 -24.14 -2.65
N PHE A 125 -14.62 -23.60 -3.87
CA PHE A 125 -15.49 -22.54 -4.36
C PHE A 125 -16.96 -22.99 -4.48
N ARG A 126 -17.22 -24.20 -5.01
CA ARG A 126 -18.57 -24.78 -5.07
C ARG A 126 -19.20 -24.91 -3.69
N ARG A 127 -18.44 -25.36 -2.69
CA ARG A 127 -18.93 -25.48 -1.31
C ARG A 127 -19.36 -24.12 -0.75
N PHE A 128 -18.55 -23.08 -0.95
CA PHE A 128 -18.92 -21.71 -0.57
C PHE A 128 -20.17 -21.23 -1.30
N ARG A 129 -20.25 -21.43 -2.61
CA ARG A 129 -21.40 -21.00 -3.41
C ARG A 129 -22.70 -21.71 -3.03
N ALA A 130 -22.63 -23.00 -2.69
CA ALA A 130 -23.78 -23.80 -2.31
C ALA A 130 -24.31 -23.49 -0.89
N ALA A 131 -23.49 -22.85 -0.05
CA ALA A 131 -23.87 -22.54 1.32
C ALA A 131 -25.04 -21.56 1.40
N ARG A 132 -26.01 -21.87 2.27
CA ARG A 132 -27.08 -20.96 2.68
C ARG A 132 -26.57 -20.06 3.80
N ILE A 133 -26.40 -18.79 3.50
CA ILE A 133 -25.83 -17.82 4.45
C ILE A 133 -26.92 -16.86 4.94
N LEU A 134 -27.08 -16.73 6.25
CA LEU A 134 -27.93 -15.72 6.88
C LEU A 134 -27.08 -14.57 7.40
N LEU A 135 -27.47 -13.34 7.12
CA LEU A 135 -26.94 -12.11 7.73
C LEU A 135 -27.99 -11.54 8.67
N THR A 136 -27.61 -11.29 9.92
CA THR A 136 -28.50 -10.71 10.93
C THR A 136 -27.79 -9.64 11.76
N GLY A 137 -28.54 -8.62 12.17
CA GLY A 137 -28.07 -7.47 12.93
C GLY A 137 -28.37 -6.16 12.23
N SER A 138 -27.44 -5.20 12.22
CA SER A 138 -27.71 -3.85 11.71
C SER A 138 -26.48 -3.10 11.18
N GLY A 139 -26.76 -2.06 10.39
CA GLY A 139 -25.81 -1.01 10.05
C GLY A 139 -24.82 -1.33 8.93
N PRO A 140 -23.90 -0.39 8.64
CA PRO A 140 -23.04 -0.46 7.46
C PRO A 140 -22.07 -1.65 7.41
N ALA A 141 -21.74 -2.22 8.57
CA ALA A 141 -20.91 -3.43 8.64
C ALA A 141 -21.66 -4.65 8.08
N LEU A 142 -22.96 -4.78 8.36
CA LEU A 142 -23.78 -5.86 7.82
C LEU A 142 -23.93 -5.73 6.30
N ALA A 143 -24.17 -4.52 5.81
CA ALA A 143 -24.25 -4.23 4.38
C ALA A 143 -22.93 -4.54 3.64
N ALA A 144 -21.79 -4.16 4.22
CA ALA A 144 -20.48 -4.48 3.65
C ALA A 144 -20.18 -5.98 3.66
N ALA A 145 -20.61 -6.71 4.70
CA ALA A 145 -20.50 -8.17 4.73
C ALA A 145 -21.33 -8.81 3.61
N ALA A 146 -22.57 -8.36 3.40
CA ALA A 146 -23.42 -8.85 2.33
C ALA A 146 -22.80 -8.59 0.95
N LEU A 147 -22.29 -7.37 0.73
CA LEU A 147 -21.62 -6.99 -0.51
C LEU A 147 -20.37 -7.84 -0.77
N GLY A 148 -19.55 -8.09 0.26
CA GLY A 148 -18.37 -8.95 0.16
C GLY A 148 -18.71 -10.39 -0.22
N LEU A 149 -19.80 -10.95 0.32
CA LEU A 149 -20.29 -12.28 -0.06
C LEU A 149 -20.74 -12.34 -1.53
N VAL A 150 -21.52 -11.36 -1.97
CA VAL A 150 -22.02 -11.26 -3.36
C VAL A 150 -20.87 -11.13 -4.35
N ARG A 151 -19.96 -10.18 -4.11
CA ARG A 151 -18.81 -9.91 -5.00
C ARG A 151 -17.85 -11.09 -5.13
N ASN A 152 -17.80 -11.98 -4.12
CA ASN A 152 -16.92 -13.15 -4.12
C ASN A 152 -17.65 -14.47 -4.42
N GLY A 153 -18.91 -14.43 -4.84
CA GLY A 153 -19.57 -15.57 -5.49
C GLY A 153 -20.49 -16.43 -4.63
N ALA A 154 -20.95 -15.92 -3.48
CA ALA A 154 -22.00 -16.59 -2.71
C ALA A 154 -23.22 -16.86 -3.62
N GLY A 155 -23.84 -18.04 -3.46
CA GLY A 155 -25.01 -18.43 -4.27
C GLY A 155 -26.35 -18.20 -3.59
N SER A 156 -26.37 -18.05 -2.26
CA SER A 156 -27.59 -17.87 -1.48
C SER A 156 -27.31 -17.05 -0.23
N VAL A 157 -27.84 -15.82 -0.21
CA VAL A 157 -27.69 -14.89 0.91
C VAL A 157 -29.07 -14.42 1.36
N LEU A 158 -29.41 -14.59 2.63
CA LEU A 158 -30.62 -14.02 3.23
C LEU A 158 -30.23 -12.93 4.23
N ILE A 159 -30.88 -11.78 4.16
CA ILE A 159 -30.67 -10.68 5.10
C ILE A 159 -31.90 -10.55 5.99
N ALA A 160 -31.69 -10.72 7.29
CA ALA A 160 -32.65 -10.53 8.38
C ALA A 160 -32.31 -9.25 9.15
N ALA A 161 -32.55 -8.11 8.49
CA ALA A 161 -32.35 -6.78 9.05
C ALA A 161 -33.46 -5.83 8.58
N GLU A 162 -33.59 -4.69 9.26
CA GLU A 162 -34.39 -3.58 8.73
C GLU A 162 -33.74 -3.02 7.46
N ASP A 163 -34.57 -2.68 6.48
CA ASP A 163 -34.07 -2.09 5.23
C ASP A 163 -33.61 -0.64 5.46
N GLY A 164 -32.52 -0.24 4.80
CA GLY A 164 -31.87 1.04 4.98
C GLY A 164 -30.99 1.45 3.78
N PRO A 165 -30.60 2.73 3.69
CA PRO A 165 -29.78 3.26 2.61
C PRO A 165 -28.38 2.61 2.54
N GLU A 166 -27.86 2.09 3.65
CA GLU A 166 -26.58 1.36 3.67
C GLU A 166 -26.57 0.12 2.75
N PHE A 167 -27.73 -0.42 2.40
CA PHE A 167 -27.89 -1.57 1.51
C PHE A 167 -28.10 -1.22 0.03
N ASP A 168 -28.06 0.07 -0.36
CA ASP A 168 -28.28 0.51 -1.75
C ASP A 168 -27.32 -0.18 -2.73
N LEU A 169 -26.03 -0.28 -2.37
CA LEU A 169 -25.03 -0.97 -3.19
C LEU A 169 -25.27 -2.48 -3.25
N VAL A 170 -25.75 -3.09 -2.15
CA VAL A 170 -26.09 -4.51 -2.14
C VAL A 170 -27.22 -4.75 -3.14
N ARG A 171 -28.28 -3.95 -3.12
CA ARG A 171 -29.39 -4.05 -4.10
C ARG A 171 -28.93 -3.87 -5.53
N ALA A 172 -28.01 -2.94 -5.78
CA ALA A 172 -27.50 -2.68 -7.12
C ALA A 172 -26.69 -3.86 -7.68
N GLU A 173 -26.06 -4.69 -6.83
CA GLU A 173 -25.15 -5.78 -7.26
C GLU A 173 -25.68 -7.20 -7.00
N ALA A 174 -26.72 -7.36 -6.19
CA ALA A 174 -27.16 -8.65 -5.62
C ALA A 174 -27.83 -9.63 -6.59
N ASP A 175 -28.18 -9.22 -7.83
CA ASP A 175 -29.00 -10.00 -8.77
C ASP A 175 -30.15 -10.75 -8.04
N SER A 176 -30.31 -12.07 -8.25
CA SER A 176 -31.27 -12.94 -7.55
C SER A 176 -30.69 -13.69 -6.34
N VAL A 177 -29.43 -13.41 -5.99
CA VAL A 177 -28.66 -14.12 -4.95
C VAL A 177 -29.09 -13.72 -3.54
N VAL A 178 -29.46 -12.44 -3.37
CA VAL A 178 -29.87 -11.89 -2.06
C VAL A 178 -31.38 -11.92 -1.94
N ARG A 179 -31.86 -12.43 -0.80
CA ARG A 179 -33.27 -12.34 -0.38
C ARG A 179 -33.35 -11.52 0.90
N TRP A 180 -34.48 -10.85 1.10
CA TRP A 180 -34.75 -10.06 2.29
C TRP A 180 -35.91 -10.66 3.07
N ASP A 181 -35.67 -11.01 4.33
CA ASP A 181 -36.72 -11.46 5.25
C ASP A 181 -36.36 -11.04 6.68
N PRO A 182 -36.90 -9.91 7.18
CA PRO A 182 -36.64 -9.43 8.53
C PRO A 182 -37.13 -10.38 9.63
N ARG A 183 -37.95 -11.38 9.28
CA ARG A 183 -38.51 -12.37 10.23
C ARG A 183 -37.70 -13.66 10.28
N ALA A 184 -36.71 -13.83 9.41
CA ALA A 184 -35.92 -15.05 9.37
C ALA A 184 -35.13 -15.24 10.67
N SER A 185 -35.11 -16.47 11.16
CA SER A 185 -34.45 -16.84 12.40
C SER A 185 -33.09 -17.47 12.14
N PRO A 186 -32.05 -17.15 12.94
CA PRO A 186 -30.79 -17.90 12.94
C PRO A 186 -30.92 -19.42 13.08
N ASP A 187 -32.08 -19.89 13.54
CA ASP A 187 -32.37 -21.31 13.77
C ASP A 187 -32.96 -22.05 12.55
N ASP A 188 -33.22 -21.38 11.41
CA ASP A 188 -33.91 -21.97 10.24
C ASP A 188 -32.99 -22.83 9.32
N GLY A 189 -31.98 -23.50 9.91
CA GLY A 189 -31.16 -24.49 9.21
C GLY A 189 -30.20 -23.91 8.16
N TYR A 190 -29.58 -22.76 8.44
CA TYR A 190 -28.53 -22.18 7.60
C TYR A 190 -27.18 -22.88 7.83
N ASP A 191 -26.33 -22.92 6.80
CA ASP A 191 -24.97 -23.46 6.92
C ASP A 191 -24.08 -22.51 7.74
N LEU A 192 -24.28 -21.20 7.57
CA LEU A 192 -23.56 -20.16 8.29
C LEU A 192 -24.46 -18.96 8.59
N VAL A 193 -24.45 -18.52 9.85
CA VAL A 193 -25.05 -17.26 10.31
C VAL A 193 -23.93 -16.25 10.57
N LEU A 194 -24.02 -15.09 9.91
CA LEU A 194 -23.18 -13.92 10.19
C LEU A 194 -23.97 -12.93 11.02
N ALA A 195 -23.56 -12.75 12.27
CA ALA A 195 -24.19 -11.84 13.20
C ALA A 195 -23.30 -10.61 13.42
N CYS A 196 -23.72 -9.44 12.93
CA CYS A 196 -23.00 -8.21 13.20
C CYS A 196 -23.93 -7.00 13.29
N GLY A 197 -23.63 -6.12 14.23
CA GLY A 197 -24.44 -4.95 14.48
C GLY A 197 -23.63 -3.87 15.17
N ASP A 198 -23.93 -2.63 14.82
CA ASP A 198 -23.56 -1.43 15.56
C ASP A 198 -24.51 -1.17 16.74
N ARG A 199 -25.65 -1.87 16.81
CA ARG A 199 -26.69 -1.73 17.84
C ARG A 199 -27.23 -3.08 18.30
N GLY A 200 -27.61 -3.14 19.58
CA GLY A 200 -28.38 -4.26 20.14
C GLY A 200 -27.57 -5.53 20.45
N PRO A 201 -28.17 -6.48 21.20
CA PRO A 201 -27.53 -7.74 21.50
C PRO A 201 -27.50 -8.66 20.26
N LEU A 202 -26.35 -9.28 20.00
CA LEU A 202 -26.21 -10.33 18.98
C LEU A 202 -26.71 -11.68 19.53
N PRO A 203 -27.20 -12.59 18.66
CA PRO A 203 -27.52 -13.95 19.06
C PRO A 203 -26.30 -14.63 19.71
N ALA A 204 -26.53 -15.33 20.82
CA ALA A 204 -25.44 -15.87 21.64
C ALA A 204 -24.82 -17.14 21.04
N ARG A 205 -25.62 -18.01 20.42
CA ARG A 205 -25.20 -19.30 19.83
C ARG A 205 -26.17 -19.75 18.72
N PRO A 206 -25.69 -20.48 17.69
CA PRO A 206 -26.56 -21.11 16.70
C PRO A 206 -27.17 -22.42 17.23
N ARG A 207 -28.40 -22.75 16.83
CA ARG A 207 -28.97 -24.10 17.01
C ARG A 207 -28.65 -25.08 15.88
N THR A 208 -28.31 -24.55 14.70
CA THR A 208 -27.95 -25.32 13.51
C THR A 208 -26.78 -24.66 12.78
N GLY A 209 -25.94 -25.44 12.09
CA GLY A 209 -24.83 -24.89 11.32
C GLY A 209 -23.76 -24.23 12.17
N ALA A 210 -23.09 -23.22 11.60
CA ALA A 210 -22.08 -22.41 12.27
C ALA A 210 -22.51 -20.94 12.39
N MET A 211 -21.90 -20.20 13.31
CA MET A 211 -22.08 -18.77 13.49
C MET A 211 -20.74 -18.04 13.61
N LEU A 212 -20.60 -16.94 12.89
CA LEU A 212 -19.54 -15.95 13.08
C LEU A 212 -20.18 -14.65 13.56
N SER A 213 -19.64 -14.10 14.66
CA SER A 213 -20.12 -12.84 15.23
C SER A 213 -19.05 -11.76 15.16
N LEU A 214 -19.46 -10.53 14.89
CA LEU A 214 -18.61 -9.34 14.98
C LEU A 214 -19.24 -8.38 16.00
N ALA A 215 -18.54 -8.13 17.11
CA ALA A 215 -19.02 -7.25 18.17
C ALA A 215 -17.95 -6.27 18.62
N ALA A 216 -18.36 -5.05 18.99
CA ALA A 216 -17.49 -4.05 19.61
C ALA A 216 -17.82 -3.85 21.09
N ARG A 217 -16.79 -3.52 21.88
CA ARG A 217 -16.90 -3.09 23.27
C ARG A 217 -15.73 -2.17 23.61
N GLY A 218 -16.02 -0.90 23.90
CA GLY A 218 -14.98 0.13 24.06
C GLY A 218 -14.19 0.31 22.74
N ASP A 219 -12.87 0.43 22.85
CA ASP A 219 -11.97 0.53 21.68
C ASP A 219 -11.62 -0.83 21.04
N TRP A 220 -12.35 -1.90 21.37
CA TRP A 220 -12.05 -3.26 20.90
C TRP A 220 -13.18 -3.84 20.07
N VAL A 221 -12.82 -4.61 19.06
CA VAL A 221 -13.71 -5.47 18.28
C VAL A 221 -13.23 -6.91 18.38
N VAL A 222 -14.19 -7.81 18.49
CA VAL A 222 -13.99 -9.26 18.43
C VAL A 222 -14.76 -9.79 17.23
N LEU A 223 -14.08 -10.50 16.35
CA LEU A 223 -14.67 -11.32 15.29
C LEU A 223 -14.45 -12.80 15.62
N GLY A 224 -15.53 -13.55 15.67
CA GLY A 224 -15.51 -14.97 16.01
C GLY A 224 -15.43 -15.23 17.53
N PRO A 225 -15.07 -16.47 17.93
CA PRO A 225 -14.69 -17.59 17.07
C PRO A 225 -15.87 -18.09 16.23
N ALA A 226 -15.61 -18.90 15.20
CA ALA A 226 -16.66 -19.66 14.55
C ALA A 226 -17.22 -20.66 15.56
N VAL A 227 -18.51 -20.56 15.89
CA VAL A 227 -19.19 -21.44 16.85
C VAL A 227 -20.11 -22.36 16.09
N ARG A 228 -19.96 -23.68 16.26
CA ARG A 228 -20.90 -24.66 15.69
C ARG A 228 -22.01 -25.01 16.66
N ALA A 229 -23.15 -25.45 16.13
CA ALA A 229 -24.26 -25.94 16.93
C ALA A 229 -23.82 -27.05 17.90
N GLY A 230 -24.18 -26.91 19.18
CA GLY A 230 -23.82 -27.85 20.24
C GLY A 230 -22.48 -27.58 20.95
N GLU A 231 -21.66 -26.65 20.47
CA GLU A 231 -20.41 -26.28 21.14
C GLU A 231 -20.65 -25.43 22.39
N ALA A 232 -19.84 -25.66 23.44
CA ALA A 232 -19.86 -24.86 24.67
C ALA A 232 -19.11 -23.51 24.54
N LEU A 233 -18.61 -23.20 23.34
CA LEU A 233 -17.93 -21.96 23.00
C LEU A 233 -18.93 -20.83 22.71
N GLY A 234 -18.51 -19.58 22.85
CA GLY A 234 -19.36 -18.44 22.54
C GLY A 234 -18.60 -17.13 22.49
N LEU A 235 -19.24 -16.09 21.98
CA LEU A 235 -18.69 -14.73 21.91
C LEU A 235 -18.23 -14.21 23.29
N CYS A 236 -18.90 -14.63 24.37
CA CYS A 236 -18.48 -14.32 25.74
C CYS A 236 -17.09 -14.87 26.12
N CYS A 237 -16.71 -16.06 25.61
CA CYS A 237 -15.39 -16.63 25.83
C CYS A 237 -14.30 -15.81 25.15
N ALA A 238 -14.58 -15.26 23.97
CA ALA A 238 -13.66 -14.36 23.27
C ALA A 238 -13.55 -12.99 23.95
N TRP A 239 -14.64 -12.48 24.54
CA TRP A 239 -14.59 -11.26 25.35
C TRP A 239 -13.82 -11.42 26.65
N ALA A 240 -13.85 -12.59 27.28
CA ALA A 240 -13.07 -12.86 28.49
C ALA A 240 -11.56 -12.68 28.28
N ALA A 241 -11.10 -12.87 27.04
CA ALA A 241 -9.73 -12.68 26.61
C ALA A 241 -9.31 -11.19 26.48
N VAL A 242 -10.25 -10.30 26.16
CA VAL A 242 -10.01 -8.84 26.11
C VAL A 242 -9.93 -8.26 27.52
N GLY A 243 -10.60 -8.89 28.49
CA GLY A 243 -10.67 -8.43 29.88
C GLY A 243 -11.77 -7.37 30.11
N PRO A 244 -11.92 -6.88 31.35
CA PRO A 244 -12.84 -5.79 31.65
C PRO A 244 -12.41 -4.54 30.88
N THR A 245 -13.37 -3.91 30.21
CA THR A 245 -13.20 -2.60 29.59
C THR A 245 -13.93 -1.57 30.43
N ASP A 246 -13.17 -0.62 30.99
CA ASP A 246 -13.71 0.55 31.69
C ASP A 246 -14.23 1.62 30.71
N ALA A 247 -14.09 1.36 29.40
CA ALA A 247 -14.56 2.24 28.36
C ALA A 247 -16.10 2.18 28.25
N PRO A 248 -16.79 3.33 28.15
CA PRO A 248 -18.20 3.35 27.81
C PRO A 248 -18.46 2.58 26.50
N ALA A 249 -19.71 2.17 26.27
CA ALA A 249 -20.11 1.56 25.00
C ALA A 249 -19.54 2.38 23.84
N ALA A 250 -18.91 1.70 22.87
CA ALA A 250 -18.19 2.36 21.79
C ALA A 250 -19.09 3.45 21.17
N ALA A 251 -18.57 4.68 21.05
CA ALA A 251 -19.12 5.60 20.07
C ALA A 251 -19.10 4.82 18.74
N GLY A 252 -20.27 4.67 18.10
CA GLY A 252 -20.44 3.76 16.97
C GLY A 252 -19.35 3.88 15.89
N TYR A 253 -19.19 2.85 15.08
CA TYR A 253 -18.19 2.80 14.03
C TYR A 253 -18.23 4.05 13.13
N THR A 254 -17.07 4.59 12.73
CA THR A 254 -17.07 5.42 11.53
C THR A 254 -17.49 4.57 10.33
N PRO A 255 -18.13 5.12 9.30
CA PRO A 255 -18.63 4.28 8.21
C PRO A 255 -17.49 3.59 7.44
N VAL A 256 -16.31 4.21 7.31
CA VAL A 256 -15.08 3.56 6.83
C VAL A 256 -14.72 2.32 7.66
N LEU A 257 -14.67 2.44 8.98
CA LEU A 257 -14.34 1.31 9.86
C LEU A 257 -15.42 0.22 9.77
N ALA A 258 -16.69 0.59 9.78
CA ALA A 258 -17.81 -0.35 9.67
C ALA A 258 -17.69 -1.20 8.39
N ARG A 259 -17.43 -0.58 7.24
CA ARG A 259 -17.24 -1.29 5.98
C ARG A 259 -16.02 -2.20 6.02
N SER A 260 -14.91 -1.76 6.62
CA SER A 260 -13.71 -2.59 6.77
C SER A 260 -14.00 -3.85 7.61
N LEU A 261 -14.69 -3.70 8.74
CA LEU A 261 -15.05 -4.82 9.61
C LEU A 261 -16.05 -5.77 8.94
N GLY A 262 -17.03 -5.24 8.21
CA GLY A 262 -17.98 -6.04 7.42
C GLY A 262 -17.30 -6.85 6.32
N ALA A 263 -16.38 -6.24 5.58
CA ALA A 263 -15.58 -6.94 4.59
C ALA A 263 -14.71 -8.05 5.21
N THR A 264 -14.14 -7.80 6.41
CA THR A 264 -13.41 -8.85 7.15
C THR A 264 -14.34 -9.99 7.55
N LEU A 265 -15.57 -9.71 8.00
CA LEU A 265 -16.54 -10.73 8.34
C LEU A 265 -16.90 -11.61 7.13
N ALA A 266 -17.11 -11.01 5.95
CA ALA A 266 -17.32 -11.74 4.70
C ALA A 266 -16.10 -12.57 4.28
N PHE A 267 -14.89 -12.04 4.49
CA PHE A 267 -13.65 -12.76 4.18
C PHE A 267 -13.46 -13.98 5.09
N GLU A 268 -13.71 -13.86 6.39
CA GLU A 268 -13.63 -15.00 7.33
C GLU A 268 -14.76 -16.02 7.07
N ALA A 269 -15.94 -15.57 6.65
CA ALA A 269 -17.00 -16.47 6.17
C ALA A 269 -16.57 -17.25 4.92
N PHE A 270 -15.94 -16.58 3.95
CA PHE A 270 -15.37 -17.21 2.76
C PHE A 270 -14.30 -18.22 3.15
N ARG A 271 -13.36 -17.89 4.04
CA ARG A 271 -12.33 -18.82 4.53
C ARG A 271 -12.93 -20.07 5.17
N LEU A 272 -13.91 -19.89 6.06
CA LEU A 272 -14.58 -20.99 6.76
C LEU A 272 -15.28 -21.93 5.78
N LEU A 273 -16.06 -21.38 4.85
CA LEU A 273 -16.87 -22.16 3.91
C LEU A 273 -16.04 -22.78 2.78
N THR A 274 -14.94 -22.15 2.38
CA THR A 274 -13.97 -22.72 1.42
C THR A 274 -12.95 -23.64 2.09
N GLY A 275 -12.92 -23.70 3.42
CA GLY A 275 -12.07 -24.62 4.20
C GLY A 275 -10.57 -24.31 4.16
N ILE A 276 -10.19 -23.11 3.72
CA ILE A 276 -8.80 -22.61 3.76
C ILE A 276 -8.42 -22.05 5.14
N SER A 277 -9.18 -22.42 6.18
CA SER A 277 -8.96 -21.99 7.57
C SER A 277 -8.45 -23.15 8.40
N ASP A 278 -7.20 -23.04 8.86
CA ASP A 278 -6.61 -23.97 9.83
C ASP A 278 -6.91 -23.58 11.29
N ASP A 279 -7.55 -22.42 11.48
CA ASP A 279 -7.74 -21.80 12.79
C ASP A 279 -9.00 -22.37 13.48
N GLU A 280 -8.86 -23.44 14.26
CA GLU A 280 -9.94 -23.93 15.14
C GLU A 280 -10.03 -23.12 16.43
N ASN A 281 -11.25 -22.74 16.83
CA ASN A 281 -11.53 -22.03 18.07
C ASN A 281 -10.76 -20.70 18.23
N VAL A 282 -10.46 -20.00 17.13
CA VAL A 282 -9.75 -18.71 17.17
C VAL A 282 -10.72 -17.55 16.96
N ALA A 283 -10.58 -16.50 17.76
CA ALA A 283 -11.21 -15.20 17.52
C ALA A 283 -10.17 -14.18 17.05
N ILE A 284 -10.57 -13.25 16.20
CA ILE A 284 -9.77 -12.08 15.86
C ILE A 284 -10.13 -10.98 16.85
N VAL A 285 -9.13 -10.49 17.60
CA VAL A 285 -9.27 -9.35 18.50
C VAL A 285 -8.57 -8.16 17.87
N GLN A 286 -9.30 -7.07 17.65
CA GLN A 286 -8.80 -5.85 17.00
C GLN A 286 -9.01 -4.62 17.87
N HIS A 287 -7.96 -3.79 17.98
CA HIS A 287 -8.09 -2.44 18.51
C HIS A 287 -8.57 -1.47 17.43
N LEU A 288 -9.61 -0.69 17.71
CA LEU A 288 -10.31 0.15 16.72
C LEU A 288 -9.48 1.34 16.24
N ARG A 289 -8.66 1.96 17.10
CA ARG A 289 -7.89 3.15 16.70
C ARG A 289 -6.62 2.82 15.91
N THR A 290 -5.97 1.69 16.25
CA THR A 290 -4.69 1.28 15.63
C THR A 290 -4.86 0.21 14.55
N LEU A 291 -6.06 -0.36 14.43
CA LEU A 291 -6.38 -1.55 13.63
C LEU A 291 -5.40 -2.72 13.86
N ARG A 292 -4.73 -2.76 15.01
CA ARG A 292 -3.90 -3.91 15.39
C ARG A 292 -4.85 -5.06 15.68
N ALA A 293 -4.77 -6.09 14.86
CA ALA A 293 -5.50 -7.33 15.02
C ALA A 293 -4.56 -8.47 15.43
N VAL A 294 -5.07 -9.39 16.24
CA VAL A 294 -4.39 -10.64 16.63
C VAL A 294 -5.36 -11.81 16.57
N ASN A 295 -4.86 -12.98 16.19
CA ASN A 295 -5.57 -14.24 16.38
C ASN A 295 -5.44 -14.64 17.85
N HIS A 296 -6.56 -14.81 18.53
CA HIS A 296 -6.65 -15.23 19.93
C HIS A 296 -7.29 -16.63 20.01
N PRO A 297 -6.58 -17.66 20.50
CA PRO A 297 -7.17 -18.95 20.80
C PRO A 297 -8.22 -18.85 21.90
N VAL A 298 -9.42 -19.38 21.70
CA VAL A 298 -10.54 -19.28 22.64
C VAL A 298 -10.83 -20.66 23.21
N ALA A 299 -10.85 -20.77 24.54
CA ALA A 299 -11.26 -21.99 25.23
C ALA A 299 -12.67 -21.82 25.81
N ALA A 300 -13.42 -22.93 25.87
CA ALA A 300 -14.68 -22.98 26.60
C ALA A 300 -14.45 -22.87 28.11
N GLY A 301 -15.47 -22.41 28.86
CA GLY A 301 -15.41 -22.34 30.33
C GLY A 301 -14.94 -21.01 30.91
N CYS A 302 -15.16 -19.89 30.21
CA CYS A 302 -14.86 -18.56 30.73
C CYS A 302 -15.68 -18.22 32.01
N PRO A 303 -15.32 -17.15 32.76
CA PRO A 303 -16.01 -16.74 33.99
C PRO A 303 -17.52 -16.50 33.84
N ALA A 304 -17.96 -16.08 32.64
CA ALA A 304 -19.38 -15.92 32.30
C ALA A 304 -20.12 -17.27 32.13
N CYS A 305 -19.37 -18.37 31.97
CA CYS A 305 -19.87 -19.75 31.88
C CYS A 305 -19.61 -20.57 33.17
N ARG A 306 -18.70 -20.15 34.07
CA ARG A 306 -18.49 -20.67 35.44
C ARG A 306 -17.81 -19.62 36.34
N PRO A 307 -18.31 -19.31 37.56
CA PRO A 307 -17.85 -18.15 38.32
C PRO A 307 -16.58 -18.40 39.17
N ASP A 308 -15.49 -18.91 38.59
CA ASP A 308 -14.17 -18.87 39.22
C ASP A 308 -13.03 -19.21 38.24
N ALA A 309 -12.26 -18.20 37.80
CA ALA A 309 -10.94 -18.40 37.16
C ALA A 309 -10.09 -17.10 37.16
N ARG A 310 -8.80 -17.25 37.51
CA ARG A 310 -7.80 -16.19 37.68
C ARG A 310 -7.15 -15.73 36.36
N ARG A 311 -6.59 -14.52 36.42
CA ARG A 311 -5.95 -13.72 35.37
C ARG A 311 -4.60 -14.31 34.89
N PRO A 312 -4.23 -14.21 33.59
CA PRO A 312 -2.87 -14.45 33.11
C PRO A 312 -1.92 -13.29 33.47
N PRO A 313 -0.59 -13.52 33.52
CA PRO A 313 0.37 -12.55 34.01
C PRO A 313 0.65 -11.42 33.01
N SER A 314 1.01 -10.26 33.55
CA SER A 314 1.52 -9.08 32.84
C SER A 314 2.90 -9.32 32.24
N ILE A 315 3.13 -8.76 31.05
CA ILE A 315 4.43 -8.69 30.38
C ILE A 315 5.40 -7.88 31.27
N PRO A 316 6.63 -8.36 31.53
CA PRO A 316 7.61 -7.61 32.29
C PRO A 316 8.14 -6.41 31.49
N ALA A 317 8.33 -5.29 32.18
CA ALA A 317 9.11 -4.16 31.70
C ALA A 317 10.60 -4.39 32.02
N THR A 318 11.47 -4.22 31.04
CA THR A 318 12.94 -4.21 31.24
C THR A 318 13.65 -3.46 30.10
N PRO A 319 14.93 -3.10 30.28
CA PRO A 319 15.44 -1.81 30.74
C PRO A 319 15.84 -0.88 29.59
N GLY A 320 16.24 0.34 29.96
CA GLY A 320 16.54 1.46 29.06
C GLY A 320 17.67 1.24 28.05
N PRO A 321 17.78 2.16 27.08
CA PRO A 321 18.65 2.01 25.91
C PRO A 321 20.14 2.05 26.30
N PRO A 322 21.02 1.36 25.55
CA PRO A 322 22.46 1.52 25.71
C PRO A 322 22.92 2.89 25.18
N ASP A 323 23.97 3.41 25.80
CA ASP A 323 24.67 4.63 25.37
C ASP A 323 25.23 4.47 23.95
N PHE A 324 24.95 5.48 23.13
CA PHE A 324 25.36 5.54 21.74
C PHE A 324 26.68 6.30 21.59
N GLN A 325 27.60 5.74 20.82
CA GLN A 325 28.77 6.48 20.36
C GLN A 325 28.34 7.61 19.42
N THR A 326 28.71 8.82 19.81
CA THR A 326 28.55 10.05 19.04
C THR A 326 29.42 10.02 17.78
N VAL A 327 28.79 10.13 16.61
CA VAL A 327 29.49 10.51 15.38
C VAL A 327 29.66 12.04 15.40
N PRO A 328 30.87 12.58 15.19
CA PRO A 328 31.09 14.03 15.22
C PRO A 328 30.28 14.75 14.15
N ASP A 329 29.50 15.75 14.56
CA ASP A 329 28.78 16.69 13.70
C ASP A 329 29.79 17.62 13.01
N ARG A 330 29.92 17.48 11.69
CA ARG A 330 30.60 18.45 10.83
C ARG A 330 29.60 18.86 9.74
N ARG A 331 28.98 20.02 9.95
CA ARG A 331 27.93 20.57 9.07
C ARG A 331 28.36 20.54 7.60
N GLY A 332 27.59 19.85 6.77
CA GLY A 332 27.77 19.69 5.32
C GLY A 332 28.35 18.33 4.88
N THR A 333 29.26 17.73 5.65
CA THR A 333 29.89 16.44 5.27
C THR A 333 28.99 15.25 5.59
N THR A 334 28.28 15.26 6.72
CA THR A 334 27.44 14.14 7.16
C THR A 334 26.35 13.77 6.14
N VAL A 335 25.68 14.75 5.53
CA VAL A 335 24.67 14.49 4.48
C VAL A 335 25.28 13.86 3.25
N ARG A 336 26.45 14.34 2.81
CA ARG A 336 27.15 13.82 1.63
C ARG A 336 27.68 12.41 1.88
N GLU A 337 28.23 12.15 3.06
CA GLU A 337 28.66 10.83 3.51
C GLU A 337 27.48 9.86 3.60
N TYR A 338 26.36 10.28 4.19
CA TYR A 338 25.14 9.47 4.27
C TYR A 338 24.61 9.12 2.88
N ALA A 339 24.51 10.11 2.00
CA ALA A 339 24.03 9.90 0.63
C ALA A 339 24.97 9.00 -0.18
N ALA A 340 26.29 9.13 -0.02
CA ALA A 340 27.26 8.23 -0.64
C ALA A 340 27.10 6.78 -0.13
N ALA A 341 26.90 6.59 1.18
CA ALA A 341 26.67 5.27 1.77
C ALA A 341 25.33 4.65 1.33
N VAL A 342 24.27 5.46 1.24
CA VAL A 342 22.97 5.05 0.67
C VAL A 342 23.12 4.64 -0.80
N HIS A 343 23.88 5.40 -1.58
CA HIS A 343 24.11 5.13 -3.01
C HIS A 343 24.89 3.83 -3.23
N ALA A 344 25.84 3.54 -2.35
CA ALA A 344 26.62 2.32 -2.37
C ALA A 344 25.99 1.16 -1.59
N VAL A 345 24.78 1.29 -1.02
CA VAL A 345 24.23 0.37 -0.01
C VAL A 345 24.14 -1.09 -0.47
N ILE A 346 23.98 -1.32 -1.77
CA ILE A 346 23.96 -2.67 -2.33
C ILE A 346 25.36 -3.28 -2.30
N ALA A 347 26.40 -2.52 -2.62
CA ALA A 347 27.78 -2.96 -2.58
C ALA A 347 28.32 -3.04 -1.14
N ASP A 348 28.01 -2.03 -0.33
CA ASP A 348 28.44 -1.83 1.06
C ASP A 348 27.22 -1.54 1.97
N PRO A 349 26.62 -2.58 2.59
CA PRO A 349 25.40 -2.42 3.38
C PRO A 349 25.57 -1.50 4.59
N LEU A 350 24.61 -0.58 4.78
CA LEU A 350 24.56 0.28 5.96
C LEU A 350 24.40 -0.54 7.25
N PRO A 351 25.08 -0.18 8.35
CA PRO A 351 24.93 -0.86 9.63
C PRO A 351 23.53 -0.63 10.23
N PRO A 352 23.07 -1.52 11.13
CA PRO A 352 23.60 -2.85 11.43
C PRO A 352 23.27 -3.84 10.31
N THR A 353 24.25 -4.65 9.91
CA THR A 353 24.13 -5.58 8.77
C THR A 353 23.60 -6.97 9.14
N ASP A 354 23.68 -7.34 10.41
CA ASP A 354 23.27 -8.63 11.00
C ASP A 354 21.89 -8.57 11.69
N ARG A 355 21.19 -7.43 11.58
CA ARG A 355 19.91 -7.20 12.25
C ARG A 355 18.80 -8.07 11.67
N VAL A 356 18.13 -8.80 12.56
CA VAL A 356 16.86 -9.47 12.26
C VAL A 356 15.68 -8.57 12.61
N VAL A 357 14.78 -8.32 11.64
CA VAL A 357 13.58 -7.52 11.85
C VAL A 357 12.58 -8.28 12.72
N ARG A 358 12.19 -7.70 13.88
CA ARG A 358 11.18 -8.28 14.78
C ARG A 358 9.78 -7.81 14.40
N TRP A 359 9.14 -8.50 13.46
CA TRP A 359 7.79 -8.15 12.99
C TRP A 359 6.70 -8.23 14.07
N SER A 360 6.88 -9.07 15.10
CA SER A 360 5.97 -9.15 16.24
C SER A 360 5.99 -7.89 17.13
N ASP A 361 7.06 -7.10 17.06
CA ASP A 361 7.28 -5.87 17.81
C ASP A 361 7.21 -4.61 16.91
N ARG A 362 6.51 -4.72 15.78
CA ARG A 362 6.39 -3.62 14.82
C ARG A 362 5.54 -2.46 15.38
N PRO A 363 5.84 -1.21 14.98
CA PRO A 363 5.01 -0.05 15.31
C PRO A 363 3.62 -0.14 14.69
N ALA A 364 2.70 0.68 15.19
CA ALA A 364 1.34 0.75 14.65
C ALA A 364 1.35 1.30 13.22
N LEU A 365 0.71 0.56 12.30
CA LEU A 365 0.50 1.02 10.92
C LEU A 365 -0.45 2.23 10.84
N PHE A 366 -1.34 2.33 11.82
CA PHE A 366 -2.30 3.42 11.99
C PHE A 366 -1.99 4.16 13.30
N PRO A 367 -1.39 5.35 13.21
CA PRO A 367 -1.11 6.17 14.38
C PRO A 367 -2.39 6.54 15.12
N SER A 368 -2.33 6.58 16.45
CA SER A 368 -3.44 6.95 17.31
C SER A 368 -2.96 7.71 18.54
N PHE A 369 -3.84 8.49 19.15
CA PHE A 369 -3.54 9.28 20.35
C PHE A 369 -4.48 8.90 21.49
N THR A 370 -3.95 8.95 22.71
CA THR A 370 -4.71 8.77 23.96
C THR A 370 -5.33 10.09 24.40
N GLY A 371 -6.57 10.07 24.88
CA GLY A 371 -7.27 11.27 25.36
C GLY A 371 -7.80 12.22 24.26
N GLY A 372 -7.45 11.97 22.99
CA GLY A 372 -7.93 12.76 21.87
C GLY A 372 -9.41 12.52 21.53
N LEU A 373 -10.07 13.59 21.08
CA LEU A 373 -11.49 13.58 20.69
C LEU A 373 -11.61 13.30 19.19
N LEU A 374 -12.04 12.08 18.87
CA LEU A 374 -12.21 11.59 17.50
C LEU A 374 -13.50 12.15 16.88
N ARG A 375 -13.37 12.85 15.75
CA ARG A 375 -14.47 13.46 14.98
C ARG A 375 -14.45 12.93 13.55
N PRO A 376 -15.45 12.12 13.14
CA PRO A 376 -15.52 11.57 11.79
C PRO A 376 -15.52 12.65 10.71
N LEU A 377 -14.83 12.38 9.60
CA LEU A 377 -14.84 13.25 8.43
C LEU A 377 -15.99 12.89 7.48
N PRO A 378 -16.50 13.85 6.69
CA PRO A 378 -17.55 13.58 5.72
C PRO A 378 -17.08 12.64 4.60
N GLU A 379 -17.96 11.74 4.18
CA GLU A 379 -17.71 10.77 3.09
C GLU A 379 -18.37 11.22 1.79
N SER A 380 -18.18 12.50 1.45
CA SER A 380 -18.73 13.09 0.22
C SER A 380 -18.14 12.40 -1.03
N PRO A 381 -18.92 12.26 -2.13
CA PRO A 381 -18.41 11.69 -3.36
C PRO A 381 -17.23 12.50 -3.89
N PRO A 382 -16.32 11.89 -4.68
CA PRO A 382 -15.23 12.61 -5.29
C PRO A 382 -15.74 13.85 -6.04
N PRO A 383 -15.11 15.03 -5.84
CA PRO A 383 -15.44 16.21 -6.61
C PRO A 383 -15.17 15.97 -8.10
N ALA A 384 -15.89 16.71 -8.96
CA ALA A 384 -15.59 16.71 -10.39
C ALA A 384 -14.14 17.17 -10.61
N ALA A 385 -13.35 16.31 -11.24
CA ALA A 385 -11.92 16.51 -11.43
C ALA A 385 -11.56 16.42 -12.91
N ARG A 386 -10.58 17.24 -13.32
CA ARG A 386 -9.99 17.20 -14.66
C ARG A 386 -9.19 15.92 -14.88
N PRO A 387 -9.01 15.50 -16.14
CA PRO A 387 -8.06 14.45 -16.49
C PRO A 387 -6.65 14.74 -15.99
N PHE A 388 -5.93 13.68 -15.60
CA PHE A 388 -4.55 13.80 -15.16
C PHE A 388 -3.65 14.29 -16.32
N GLY A 389 -2.82 15.29 -16.02
CA GLY A 389 -2.02 16.01 -17.01
C GLY A 389 -2.62 17.34 -17.46
N GLU A 390 -3.88 17.65 -17.13
CA GLU A 390 -4.47 18.97 -17.39
C GLU A 390 -4.24 19.91 -16.20
N ARG A 391 -3.82 21.14 -16.48
CA ARG A 391 -3.67 22.19 -15.47
C ARG A 391 -4.85 23.15 -15.51
N GLY A 392 -5.29 23.56 -14.32
CA GLY A 392 -6.29 24.60 -14.15
C GLY A 392 -5.71 25.99 -13.87
N ALA A 393 -6.59 26.93 -13.60
CA ALA A 393 -6.21 28.30 -13.24
C ALA A 393 -5.78 28.42 -11.78
N GLY A 394 -6.08 27.42 -10.95
CA GLY A 394 -5.75 27.38 -9.52
C GLY A 394 -6.54 28.41 -8.73
N THR A 395 -7.88 28.39 -8.83
CA THR A 395 -8.73 29.43 -8.23
C THR A 395 -9.66 28.92 -7.13
N ARG A 396 -9.76 27.60 -6.95
CA ARG A 396 -10.70 26.99 -6.01
C ARG A 396 -10.14 27.00 -4.58
N ALA A 397 -10.97 27.42 -3.62
CA ALA A 397 -10.72 27.23 -2.19
C ALA A 397 -11.31 25.89 -1.69
N LEU A 398 -10.67 25.31 -0.68
CA LEU A 398 -11.12 24.10 -0.01
C LEU A 398 -12.26 24.38 0.99
N ASP A 399 -13.01 23.31 1.25
CA ASP A 399 -13.96 23.15 2.34
C ASP A 399 -13.72 21.78 3.02
N LEU A 400 -14.52 21.45 4.04
CA LEU A 400 -14.32 20.21 4.80
C LEU A 400 -14.54 18.96 3.93
N ASP A 401 -15.50 18.98 3.00
CA ASP A 401 -15.78 17.85 2.12
C ASP A 401 -14.61 17.57 1.18
N THR A 402 -14.10 18.62 0.53
CA THR A 402 -12.96 18.49 -0.39
C THR A 402 -11.66 18.15 0.35
N LEU A 403 -11.43 18.67 1.56
CA LEU A 403 -10.29 18.28 2.39
C LEU A 403 -10.40 16.82 2.85
N ALA A 404 -11.58 16.38 3.29
CA ALA A 404 -11.81 15.00 3.69
C ALA A 404 -11.54 14.04 2.53
N TRP A 405 -12.09 14.32 1.35
CA TRP A 405 -11.79 13.57 0.13
C TRP A 405 -10.29 13.55 -0.18
N LEU A 406 -9.61 14.70 -0.16
CA LEU A 406 -8.18 14.82 -0.45
C LEU A 406 -7.33 13.96 0.50
N LEU A 407 -7.62 14.01 1.81
CA LEU A 407 -6.93 13.22 2.83
C LEU A 407 -7.16 11.72 2.64
N ARG A 408 -8.39 11.31 2.28
CA ARG A 408 -8.73 9.91 2.03
C ARG A 408 -8.11 9.37 0.75
N ALA A 409 -8.25 10.10 -0.36
CA ALA A 409 -7.71 9.74 -1.66
C ALA A 409 -6.18 9.69 -1.65
N SER A 410 -5.53 10.59 -0.89
CA SER A 410 -4.06 10.63 -0.79
C SER A 410 -3.48 9.59 0.19
N TYR A 411 -3.92 9.56 1.45
CA TYR A 411 -3.26 8.77 2.51
C TYR A 411 -4.22 7.91 3.34
N GLY A 412 -5.51 7.88 3.01
CA GLY A 412 -6.43 6.89 3.56
C GLY A 412 -6.21 5.49 2.97
N PRO A 413 -6.53 4.41 3.69
CA PRO A 413 -6.61 3.07 3.13
C PRO A 413 -7.65 3.02 2.02
N ARG A 414 -7.27 2.44 0.88
CA ARG A 414 -8.17 2.28 -0.28
C ARG A 414 -8.55 0.82 -0.52
N GLY A 415 -7.80 -0.12 0.07
CA GLY A 415 -8.17 -1.53 0.15
C GLY A 415 -7.10 -2.39 0.81
N ARG A 416 -7.45 -3.64 1.14
CA ARG A 416 -6.49 -4.68 1.57
C ARG A 416 -5.78 -5.22 0.32
N ARG A 417 -4.49 -5.52 0.44
CA ARG A 417 -3.73 -6.19 -0.62
C ARG A 417 -3.96 -7.70 -0.53
N LEU A 418 -4.76 -8.24 -1.44
CA LEU A 418 -5.09 -9.67 -1.51
C LEU A 418 -4.59 -10.35 -2.79
N ARG A 419 -4.06 -9.57 -3.72
CA ARG A 419 -3.35 -10.06 -4.90
C ARG A 419 -1.98 -10.61 -4.52
N PHE A 420 -1.73 -11.87 -4.89
CA PHE A 420 -0.43 -12.52 -4.70
C PHE A 420 0.67 -11.80 -5.49
N ASP A 421 1.81 -11.57 -4.83
CA ASP A 421 3.01 -10.98 -5.40
C ASP A 421 4.27 -11.59 -4.75
N SER A 422 5.45 -11.34 -5.33
CA SER A 422 6.72 -11.85 -4.81
C SER A 422 7.33 -10.99 -3.68
N ALA A 423 6.66 -9.92 -3.27
CA ALA A 423 7.17 -8.94 -2.32
C ALA A 423 6.63 -9.13 -0.89
N GLN A 424 5.58 -9.94 -0.72
CA GLN A 424 4.88 -10.15 0.55
C GLN A 424 4.77 -11.64 0.88
N SER A 425 4.78 -11.95 2.18
CA SER A 425 4.61 -13.33 2.64
C SER A 425 3.20 -13.85 2.37
N ASN A 426 3.12 -15.12 1.97
CA ASN A 426 1.87 -15.78 1.61
C ASN A 426 0.82 -15.78 2.73
N ALA A 427 1.25 -15.78 4.00
CA ALA A 427 0.35 -15.72 5.15
C ALA A 427 -0.47 -14.42 5.23
N GLY A 428 0.02 -13.31 4.65
CA GLY A 428 -0.69 -12.03 4.61
C GLY A 428 -1.95 -12.04 3.74
N PHE A 429 -1.99 -12.91 2.73
CA PHE A 429 -3.12 -13.04 1.81
C PHE A 429 -4.29 -13.78 2.48
N SER A 430 -4.01 -14.83 3.26
CA SER A 430 -5.06 -15.63 3.90
C SER A 430 -5.44 -15.18 5.32
N ARG A 431 -4.61 -14.42 6.04
CA ARG A 431 -4.87 -14.07 7.46
C ARG A 431 -5.07 -12.57 7.69
N TYR A 432 -6.23 -12.17 8.19
CA TYR A 432 -6.55 -10.76 8.42
C TYR A 432 -5.63 -10.03 9.41
N PRO A 433 -5.15 -10.62 10.52
CA PRO A 433 -4.17 -9.94 11.40
C PRO A 433 -2.85 -9.53 10.72
N LEU A 434 -2.54 -10.19 9.59
CA LEU A 434 -1.36 -9.91 8.77
C LEU A 434 -1.71 -9.06 7.53
N ALA A 435 -2.91 -8.46 7.50
CA ALA A 435 -3.37 -7.65 6.38
C ALA A 435 -2.44 -6.46 6.11
N ASN A 436 -2.08 -6.32 4.84
CA ASN A 436 -1.43 -5.14 4.31
C ASN A 436 -2.44 -4.28 3.56
N TRP A 437 -2.29 -2.97 3.64
CA TRP A 437 -3.21 -2.00 3.06
C TRP A 437 -2.51 -1.22 1.95
N HIS A 438 -3.23 -0.87 0.89
CA HIS A 438 -2.76 0.10 -0.09
C HIS A 438 -3.41 1.47 0.14
N ARG A 439 -2.67 2.54 -0.19
CA ARG A 439 -3.10 3.93 -0.06
C ARG A 439 -2.97 4.65 -1.41
N GLY A 440 -3.38 5.91 -1.46
CA GLY A 440 -3.04 6.78 -2.57
C GLY A 440 -1.52 6.88 -2.74
N ALA A 441 -0.81 7.45 -1.78
CA ALA A 441 0.64 7.43 -1.84
C ALA A 441 1.17 5.99 -1.73
N ALA A 442 2.11 5.62 -2.60
CA ALA A 442 2.96 4.47 -2.34
C ALA A 442 3.84 4.76 -1.10
N GLY A 443 4.34 3.70 -0.46
CA GLY A 443 5.22 3.85 0.69
C GLY A 443 6.22 2.71 0.76
N GLY A 444 7.45 3.01 1.17
CA GLY A 444 8.51 2.04 1.34
C GLY A 444 8.06 0.84 2.16
N GLY A 445 8.03 -0.34 1.54
CA GLY A 445 7.61 -1.58 2.20
C GLY A 445 6.16 -1.62 2.68
N GLY A 446 5.32 -0.65 2.28
CA GLY A 446 3.94 -0.52 2.76
C GLY A 446 3.82 -0.13 4.23
N LEU A 447 4.83 0.53 4.80
CA LEU A 447 4.87 0.88 6.23
C LEU A 447 4.18 2.20 6.59
N TYR A 448 4.01 3.10 5.60
CA TYR A 448 3.32 4.38 5.72
C TYR A 448 3.70 5.20 6.98
N PRO A 449 4.98 5.61 7.10
CA PRO A 449 5.49 6.19 8.34
C PRO A 449 5.12 7.67 8.54
N LEU A 450 4.39 8.28 7.59
CA LEU A 450 4.03 9.69 7.64
C LEU A 450 2.79 9.91 8.51
N ARG A 451 2.71 11.08 9.15
CA ARG A 451 1.51 11.55 9.85
C ARG A 451 1.08 12.89 9.27
N LEU A 452 -0.22 13.11 9.24
CA LEU A 452 -0.85 14.31 8.70
C LEU A 452 -1.58 15.01 9.83
N TYR A 453 -1.26 16.28 10.04
CA TYR A 453 -1.89 17.12 11.06
C TYR A 453 -2.54 18.33 10.40
N LEU A 454 -3.78 18.62 10.76
CA LEU A 454 -4.42 19.90 10.48
C LEU A 454 -4.20 20.82 11.68
N VAL A 455 -3.48 21.93 11.49
CA VAL A 455 -3.48 23.07 12.42
C VAL A 455 -4.55 24.03 11.93
N ALA A 456 -5.67 24.06 12.67
CA ALA A 456 -6.86 24.81 12.31
C ALA A 456 -6.99 26.10 13.14
N GLY A 457 -7.26 27.20 12.46
CA GLY A 457 -7.66 28.48 13.04
C GLY A 457 -9.18 28.69 13.01
N PRO A 458 -9.64 29.85 13.51
CA PRO A 458 -11.06 30.14 13.74
C PRO A 458 -11.95 30.21 12.49
N ASN A 459 -11.38 30.39 11.29
CA ASN A 459 -12.16 30.47 10.05
C ASN A 459 -12.41 29.10 9.40
N GLY A 460 -11.91 28.02 10.02
CA GLY A 460 -12.06 26.64 9.58
C GLY A 460 -13.42 26.01 9.88
N ALA A 461 -13.63 24.78 9.39
CA ALA A 461 -14.82 23.98 9.71
C ALA A 461 -14.65 23.10 10.97
N VAL A 462 -13.45 23.06 11.54
CA VAL A 462 -13.14 22.32 12.78
C VAL A 462 -12.68 23.29 13.86
N ALA A 463 -12.80 22.88 15.12
CA ALA A 463 -12.43 23.74 16.25
C ALA A 463 -10.95 24.15 16.20
N PRO A 464 -10.58 25.38 16.60
CA PRO A 464 -9.18 25.81 16.61
C PRO A 464 -8.28 24.89 17.44
N GLY A 465 -7.13 24.53 16.87
CA GLY A 465 -6.23 23.57 17.48
C GLY A 465 -5.46 22.71 16.50
N VAL A 466 -4.84 21.66 17.03
CA VAL A 466 -4.12 20.65 16.24
C VAL A 466 -4.95 19.37 16.21
N HIS A 467 -5.13 18.85 15.00
CA HIS A 467 -5.91 17.64 14.74
C HIS A 467 -5.06 16.65 13.95
N HIS A 468 -4.88 15.45 14.46
CA HIS A 468 -4.25 14.37 13.71
C HIS A 468 -5.27 13.70 12.79
N TYR A 469 -4.93 13.48 11.52
CA TYR A 469 -5.77 12.70 10.61
C TYR A 469 -5.63 11.20 10.89
N SER A 470 -6.64 10.62 11.55
CA SER A 470 -6.73 9.18 11.75
C SER A 470 -7.09 8.49 10.44
N THR A 471 -6.08 7.95 9.77
CA THR A 471 -6.22 7.21 8.51
C THR A 471 -7.08 5.96 8.64
N ALA A 472 -7.04 5.27 9.79
CA ALA A 472 -7.88 4.11 10.09
C ALA A 472 -9.38 4.46 10.17
N GLN A 473 -9.69 5.58 10.81
CA GLN A 473 -11.06 5.99 11.11
C GLN A 473 -11.64 6.92 10.06
N HIS A 474 -10.81 7.48 9.18
CA HIS A 474 -11.14 8.62 8.33
C HIS A 474 -11.79 9.75 9.15
N ALA A 475 -11.01 10.28 10.08
CA ALA A 475 -11.49 11.20 11.09
C ALA A 475 -10.36 12.11 11.58
N PHE A 476 -10.72 13.23 12.21
CA PHE A 476 -9.77 14.05 12.95
C PHE A 476 -9.77 13.66 14.42
N ASP A 477 -8.59 13.34 14.95
CA ASP A 477 -8.35 13.19 16.38
C ASP A 477 -7.86 14.54 16.91
N HIS A 478 -8.68 15.24 17.70
CA HIS A 478 -8.29 16.53 18.26
C HIS A 478 -7.27 16.33 19.36
N ILE A 479 -6.01 16.71 19.11
CA ILE A 479 -4.90 16.43 20.01
C ILE A 479 -4.50 17.62 20.87
N ARG A 480 -4.77 18.86 20.43
CA ARG A 480 -4.46 20.09 21.17
C ARG A 480 -5.47 21.18 20.90
N THR A 481 -5.96 21.83 21.97
CA THR A 481 -6.92 22.93 21.88
C THR A 481 -6.23 24.29 21.77
N GLY A 482 -6.88 25.22 21.06
CA GLY A 482 -6.50 26.62 20.98
C GLY A 482 -5.80 26.96 19.67
N ASP A 483 -6.02 28.18 19.18
CA ASP A 483 -5.41 28.67 17.94
C ASP A 483 -3.88 28.77 18.09
N ARG A 484 -3.16 28.13 17.17
CA ARG A 484 -1.69 28.11 17.09
C ARG A 484 -1.18 28.57 15.73
N THR A 485 -2.06 29.12 14.89
CA THR A 485 -1.75 29.44 13.48
C THR A 485 -0.70 30.53 13.34
N GLU A 486 -0.66 31.50 14.26
CA GLU A 486 0.38 32.53 14.27
C GLU A 486 1.79 31.96 14.47
N ALA A 487 1.93 30.92 15.30
CA ALA A 487 3.21 30.23 15.46
C ALA A 487 3.65 29.53 14.17
N ILE A 488 2.71 28.97 13.40
CA ILE A 488 3.01 28.40 12.07
C ILE A 488 3.48 29.50 11.12
N ARG A 489 2.79 30.65 11.05
CA ARG A 489 3.19 31.79 10.20
C ARG A 489 4.57 32.30 10.57
N ALA A 490 4.88 32.43 11.85
CA ALA A 490 6.18 32.87 12.34
C ALA A 490 7.32 31.88 12.04
N ALA A 491 7.05 30.58 12.09
CA ALA A 491 8.03 29.53 11.77
C ALA A 491 8.29 29.39 10.27
N VAL A 492 7.24 29.60 9.47
CA VAL A 492 7.31 29.48 8.01
C VAL A 492 7.77 30.80 7.39
N ARG A 493 7.12 31.94 7.62
CA ARG A 493 7.41 33.28 7.05
C ARG A 493 7.23 33.38 5.51
N HIS A 494 6.10 32.90 5.00
CA HIS A 494 5.79 32.86 3.56
C HIS A 494 4.43 33.50 3.24
N PRO A 495 4.27 34.27 2.15
CA PRO A 495 3.01 34.97 1.84
C PRO A 495 1.77 34.08 1.74
N ASP A 496 1.89 32.88 1.18
CA ASP A 496 0.75 31.93 1.13
C ASP A 496 0.31 31.48 2.53
N ALA A 497 1.24 31.44 3.49
CA ALA A 497 0.92 31.18 4.88
C ALA A 497 0.17 32.34 5.53
N ASP A 498 0.30 33.59 5.04
CA ASP A 498 -0.39 34.78 5.56
C ASP A 498 -1.87 34.85 5.12
N ARG A 499 -2.25 34.10 4.08
CA ARG A 499 -3.59 34.16 3.45
C ARG A 499 -4.61 33.18 4.01
N THR A 500 -4.21 32.31 4.93
CA THR A 500 -5.08 31.26 5.49
C THR A 500 -4.73 30.98 6.94
N ASP A 501 -5.67 30.48 7.71
CA ASP A 501 -5.46 29.97 9.06
C ASP A 501 -5.61 28.44 9.14
N GLN A 502 -5.57 27.75 7.99
CA GLN A 502 -5.65 26.29 7.90
C GLN A 502 -4.35 25.74 7.31
N PHE A 503 -3.66 24.88 8.05
CA PHE A 503 -2.37 24.32 7.62
C PHE A 503 -2.37 22.80 7.72
N LEU A 504 -2.04 22.13 6.63
CA LEU A 504 -1.71 20.71 6.66
C LEU A 504 -0.21 20.55 6.89
N VAL A 505 0.18 19.92 8.00
CA VAL A 505 1.57 19.62 8.34
C VAL A 505 1.81 18.13 8.20
N ILE A 506 2.86 17.77 7.47
CA ILE A 506 3.26 16.39 7.21
C ILE A 506 4.54 16.08 7.98
N THR A 507 4.52 15.02 8.77
CA THR A 507 5.65 14.58 9.57
C THR A 507 6.04 13.12 9.26
N LEU A 508 7.19 12.68 9.75
CA LEU A 508 7.72 11.32 9.64
C LEU A 508 8.16 10.82 11.01
N ARG A 509 7.48 9.81 11.55
CA ARG A 509 7.92 9.11 12.76
C ARG A 509 9.00 8.09 12.38
N PHE A 510 10.25 8.31 12.80
CA PHE A 510 11.38 7.49 12.32
C PHE A 510 11.20 6.00 12.61
N TRP A 511 10.75 5.66 13.82
CA TRP A 511 10.59 4.27 14.24
C TRP A 511 9.65 3.47 13.32
N ASN A 512 8.59 4.11 12.79
CA ASN A 512 7.62 3.50 11.87
C ASN A 512 8.25 2.92 10.60
N ASN A 513 9.42 3.41 10.21
CA ASN A 513 10.17 2.91 9.05
C ASN A 513 11.48 2.22 9.47
N ALA A 514 12.15 2.77 10.47
CA ALA A 514 13.47 2.33 10.92
C ALA A 514 13.45 0.95 11.59
N PHE A 515 12.31 0.48 12.12
CA PHE A 515 12.22 -0.88 12.64
C PHE A 515 12.58 -1.93 11.57
N LYS A 516 12.24 -1.66 10.29
CA LYS A 516 12.54 -2.50 9.12
C LYS A 516 13.85 -2.10 8.43
N TYR A 517 14.04 -0.81 8.16
CA TYR A 517 15.12 -0.33 7.29
C TYR A 517 16.35 0.22 8.02
N ALA A 518 16.35 0.26 9.35
CA ALA A 518 17.45 0.81 10.15
C ALA A 518 17.94 2.19 9.64
N ASN A 519 19.23 2.33 9.35
CA ASN A 519 19.83 3.58 8.86
C ASN A 519 19.38 3.96 7.43
N PHE A 520 18.87 3.00 6.63
CA PHE A 520 18.31 3.30 5.31
C PHE A 520 16.92 3.97 5.39
N ALA A 521 16.29 3.96 6.57
CA ALA A 521 14.95 4.48 6.76
C ALA A 521 14.79 5.98 6.51
N TYR A 522 15.86 6.76 6.69
CA TYR A 522 15.83 8.20 6.42
C TYR A 522 15.68 8.48 4.92
N GLN A 523 16.45 7.77 4.07
CA GLN A 523 16.29 7.83 2.61
C GLN A 523 14.87 7.43 2.19
N VAL A 524 14.37 6.31 2.71
CA VAL A 524 13.01 5.83 2.36
C VAL A 524 11.94 6.82 2.81
N GLY A 525 12.00 7.32 4.05
CA GLY A 525 10.97 8.20 4.61
C GLY A 525 10.94 9.59 3.96
N THR A 526 12.11 10.14 3.61
CA THR A 526 12.21 11.43 2.90
C THR A 526 11.82 11.32 1.42
N LEU A 527 11.91 10.13 0.82
CA LEU A 527 11.30 9.86 -0.49
C LEU A 527 9.77 9.74 -0.37
N ASP A 528 9.27 9.01 0.65
CA ASP A 528 7.84 8.79 0.88
C ASP A 528 7.07 10.11 1.03
N VAL A 529 7.64 11.14 1.67
CA VAL A 529 7.00 12.47 1.72
C VAL A 529 6.83 13.06 0.33
N GLY A 530 7.80 12.91 -0.56
CA GLY A 530 7.69 13.33 -1.95
C GLY A 530 6.56 12.63 -2.69
N VAL A 531 6.41 11.32 -2.48
CA VAL A 531 5.30 10.53 -3.06
C VAL A 531 3.96 11.06 -2.56
N LEU A 532 3.83 11.36 -1.26
CA LEU A 532 2.61 11.95 -0.70
C LEU A 532 2.35 13.36 -1.25
N LEU A 533 3.37 14.21 -1.33
CA LEU A 533 3.27 15.56 -1.89
C LEU A 533 2.85 15.55 -3.36
N GLY A 534 3.40 14.63 -4.17
CA GLY A 534 2.98 14.43 -5.56
C GLY A 534 1.55 13.91 -5.66
N THR A 535 1.12 13.10 -4.68
CA THR A 535 -0.26 12.58 -4.59
C THR A 535 -1.24 13.71 -4.30
N ILE A 536 -0.95 14.53 -3.28
CA ILE A 536 -1.76 15.70 -2.89
C ILE A 536 -1.81 16.71 -4.04
N GLY A 537 -0.66 17.00 -4.65
CA GLY A 537 -0.55 17.90 -5.80
C GLY A 537 -1.42 17.45 -6.97
N ALA A 538 -1.29 16.20 -7.41
CA ALA A 538 -2.09 15.67 -8.53
C ALA A 538 -3.61 15.70 -8.29
N LEU A 539 -4.04 15.45 -7.04
CA LEU A 539 -5.47 15.55 -6.68
C LEU A 539 -5.95 17.00 -6.65
N ALA A 540 -5.17 17.90 -6.05
CA ALA A 540 -5.50 19.31 -5.94
C ALA A 540 -5.53 20.02 -7.31
N ASP A 541 -4.55 19.72 -8.18
CA ASP A 541 -4.51 20.20 -9.56
C ASP A 541 -5.77 19.76 -10.34
N GLY A 542 -6.21 18.52 -10.13
CA GLY A 542 -7.43 17.98 -10.75
C GLY A 542 -8.71 18.73 -10.37
N ILE A 543 -8.76 19.32 -9.18
CA ILE A 543 -9.93 20.07 -8.68
C ILE A 543 -9.71 21.59 -8.64
N ASP A 544 -8.65 22.08 -9.30
CA ASP A 544 -8.29 23.49 -9.43
C ASP A 544 -7.94 24.21 -8.11
N VAL A 545 -7.39 23.49 -7.12
CA VAL A 545 -6.97 24.07 -5.83
C VAL A 545 -5.47 24.41 -5.86
N PRO A 546 -5.07 25.67 -5.64
CA PRO A 546 -3.67 26.09 -5.70
C PRO A 546 -2.95 25.77 -4.37
N LEU A 547 -2.43 24.55 -4.23
CA LEU A 547 -1.64 24.18 -3.05
C LEU A 547 -0.16 24.51 -3.23
N ARG A 548 0.39 25.27 -2.28
CA ARG A 548 1.83 25.55 -2.17
C ARG A 548 2.46 24.63 -1.12
N GLN A 549 3.51 23.91 -1.51
CA GLN A 549 4.27 23.05 -0.62
C GLN A 549 5.44 23.83 -0.02
N LEU A 550 5.44 24.04 1.30
CA LEU A 550 6.51 24.78 1.98
C LEU A 550 7.48 23.78 2.61
N LEU A 551 8.72 23.80 2.15
CA LEU A 551 9.79 22.89 2.56
C LEU A 551 10.86 23.58 3.44
N TRP A 552 10.81 24.91 3.51
CA TRP A 552 11.68 25.74 4.35
C TRP A 552 10.92 26.35 5.53
N PHE A 553 11.19 25.87 6.73
CA PHE A 553 10.54 26.31 7.98
C PHE A 553 11.42 25.95 9.17
N ASP A 554 11.22 26.63 10.30
CA ASP A 554 11.84 26.28 11.58
C ASP A 554 11.24 24.97 12.13
N ASP A 555 12.01 23.88 12.14
CA ASP A 555 11.52 22.55 12.50
C ASP A 555 11.09 22.48 13.97
N GLU A 556 11.85 23.08 14.88
CA GLU A 556 11.59 23.08 16.32
C GLU A 556 10.35 23.91 16.66
N ALA A 557 10.16 25.05 15.99
CA ALA A 557 8.97 25.87 16.19
C ALA A 557 7.70 25.13 15.76
N ILE A 558 7.70 24.46 14.59
CA ILE A 558 6.56 23.64 14.16
C ILE A 558 6.39 22.41 15.06
N GLY A 559 7.49 21.76 15.46
CA GLY A 559 7.50 20.65 16.41
C GLY A 559 6.82 21.02 17.73
N SER A 560 7.11 22.21 18.26
CA SER A 560 6.50 22.74 19.48
C SER A 560 4.98 22.95 19.34
N VAL A 561 4.52 23.48 18.19
CA VAL A 561 3.08 23.62 17.90
C VAL A 561 2.38 22.27 17.98
N LEU A 562 2.96 21.25 17.33
CA LEU A 562 2.39 19.91 17.25
C LEU A 562 2.59 19.10 18.55
N GLY A 563 3.57 19.45 19.38
CA GLY A 563 3.93 18.70 20.57
C GLY A 563 4.86 17.54 20.37
N LEU A 564 5.76 17.64 19.40
CA LEU A 564 6.63 16.56 18.97
C LEU A 564 8.03 16.73 19.54
N ASP A 565 8.68 15.61 19.88
CA ASP A 565 10.13 15.55 19.92
C ASP A 565 10.63 15.42 18.47
N VAL A 566 11.24 16.48 17.95
CA VAL A 566 11.68 16.54 16.55
C VAL A 566 12.79 15.53 16.24
N GLU A 567 13.52 15.03 17.24
CA GLU A 567 14.50 13.95 17.08
C GLU A 567 13.85 12.60 16.76
N ASP A 568 12.59 12.46 17.15
CA ASP A 568 11.80 11.24 17.04
C ASP A 568 10.81 11.29 15.88
N GLU A 569 10.27 12.47 15.60
CA GLU A 569 9.31 12.72 14.55
C GLU A 569 9.63 14.02 13.79
N ALA A 570 10.11 13.87 12.56
CA ALA A 570 10.55 14.99 11.74
C ALA A 570 9.37 15.70 11.07
N VAL A 571 9.34 17.03 11.11
CA VAL A 571 8.46 17.84 10.27
C VAL A 571 9.07 17.92 8.86
N LEU A 572 8.32 17.53 7.83
CA LEU A 572 8.84 17.42 6.47
C LEU A 572 8.22 18.40 5.47
N ALA A 573 6.95 18.79 5.66
CA ALA A 573 6.30 19.79 4.83
C ALA A 573 5.17 20.53 5.57
N VAL A 574 4.95 21.79 5.20
CA VAL A 574 3.78 22.59 5.61
C VAL A 574 3.04 23.04 4.36
N ILE A 575 1.73 22.84 4.32
CA ILE A 575 0.88 23.24 3.18
C ILE A 575 -0.20 24.18 3.72
N PRO A 576 -0.11 25.49 3.47
CA PRO A 576 -1.21 26.42 3.69
C PRO A 576 -2.40 26.03 2.80
N LEU A 577 -3.58 25.88 3.39
CA LEU A 577 -4.78 25.46 2.68
C LEU A 577 -5.62 26.69 2.32
N PRO A 578 -5.82 27.04 1.04
CA PRO A 578 -6.76 28.10 0.69
C PRO A 578 -8.16 27.66 1.12
N TRP A 579 -8.81 28.44 2.00
CA TRP A 579 -10.02 28.01 2.69
C TRP A 579 -11.22 28.90 2.38
N ARG A 580 -12.39 28.28 2.16
CA ARG A 580 -13.63 29.01 1.96
C ARG A 580 -14.24 29.41 3.32
N SER A 581 -14.13 30.68 3.68
CA SER A 581 -14.74 31.22 4.89
C SER A 581 -16.28 31.11 4.86
N GLY A 582 -16.90 30.78 5.99
CA GLY A 582 -18.35 30.91 6.20
C GLY A 582 -19.23 29.77 5.66
N SER A 583 -18.68 28.64 5.20
CA SER A 583 -19.47 27.58 4.56
C SER A 583 -19.85 26.38 5.42
N GLY A 584 -19.93 26.52 6.74
CA GLY A 584 -20.26 25.41 7.63
C GLY A 584 -20.98 25.87 8.89
N LYS A 585 -21.70 24.92 9.51
CA LYS A 585 -22.14 25.04 10.91
C LYS A 585 -20.92 25.35 11.76
N ALA A 586 -21.04 26.27 12.71
CA ALA A 586 -19.96 26.55 13.66
C ALA A 586 -19.46 25.23 14.27
N PRO A 587 -18.13 25.03 14.38
CA PRO A 587 -17.60 23.78 14.91
C PRO A 587 -18.15 23.55 16.31
N ASP A 588 -18.47 22.30 16.63
CA ASP A 588 -18.90 21.93 17.97
C ASP A 588 -17.82 22.38 18.97
N PRO A 589 -18.19 22.98 20.11
CA PRO A 589 -17.23 23.35 21.12
C PRO A 589 -16.48 22.11 21.60
N VAL A 590 -15.15 22.19 21.60
CA VAL A 590 -14.29 21.14 22.14
C VAL A 590 -14.01 21.49 23.60
N PRO A 591 -14.24 20.57 24.56
CA PRO A 591 -13.88 20.80 25.94
C PRO A 591 -12.38 21.05 26.07
N SER A 592 -11.96 21.83 27.07
CA SER A 592 -10.54 21.97 27.39
C SER A 592 -10.00 20.61 27.84
N LEU A 593 -9.28 19.94 26.95
CA LEU A 593 -8.66 18.64 27.20
C LEU A 593 -7.14 18.81 27.39
N PRO A 594 -6.49 17.97 28.21
CA PRO A 594 -5.03 17.89 28.18
C PRO A 594 -4.56 17.49 26.78
N PRO A 595 -3.32 17.85 26.39
CA PRO A 595 -2.73 17.39 25.14
C PRO A 595 -2.81 15.86 25.04
N ALA A 596 -3.23 15.37 23.88
CA ALA A 596 -3.29 13.95 23.61
C ALA A 596 -1.87 13.41 23.32
N GLU A 597 -1.54 12.24 23.87
CA GLU A 597 -0.23 11.62 23.71
C GLU A 597 -0.26 10.50 22.66
N PRO A 598 0.76 10.38 21.79
CA PRO A 598 0.82 9.33 20.79
C PRO A 598 0.93 7.95 21.45
N VAL A 599 0.19 6.98 20.91
CA VAL A 599 0.26 5.59 21.36
C VAL A 599 1.38 4.87 20.63
N GLU A 600 2.38 4.39 21.36
CA GLU A 600 3.38 3.44 20.87
C GLU A 600 3.02 2.03 21.34
N ILE A 601 3.04 1.08 20.41
CA ILE A 601 2.67 -0.33 20.65
C ILE A 601 3.88 -1.27 20.60
N SER A 602 5.03 -0.79 20.13
CA SER A 602 6.31 -1.49 20.21
C SER A 602 6.80 -1.51 21.65
N LEU A 603 7.24 -2.69 22.09
CA LEU A 603 7.94 -2.92 23.34
C LEU A 603 9.32 -2.27 23.31
N THR A 604 10.01 -2.32 22.16
CA THR A 604 11.33 -1.71 21.99
C THR A 604 11.30 -0.68 20.87
N VAL A 605 11.66 0.57 21.18
CA VAL A 605 11.90 1.62 20.19
C VAL A 605 13.40 1.86 20.07
N GLN A 606 13.92 1.90 18.86
CA GLN A 606 15.35 2.12 18.61
C GLN A 606 15.59 3.34 17.72
N ARG A 607 16.59 4.12 18.09
CA ARG A 607 17.15 5.20 17.28
C ARG A 607 18.41 4.68 16.60
N PHE A 608 18.69 5.16 15.38
CA PHE A 608 19.84 4.73 14.60
C PHE A 608 20.75 5.92 14.30
N SER A 609 22.05 5.70 14.46
CA SER A 609 23.05 6.78 14.46
C SER A 609 23.08 7.59 13.18
N TRP A 610 23.10 6.96 12.00
CA TRP A 610 23.09 7.70 10.74
C TRP A 610 21.77 8.45 10.55
N THR A 611 20.63 7.80 10.80
CA THR A 611 19.31 8.45 10.72
C THR A 611 19.25 9.70 11.60
N GLN A 612 19.74 9.64 12.83
CA GLN A 612 19.77 10.81 13.73
C GLN A 612 20.77 11.87 13.27
N ALA A 613 21.98 11.46 12.91
CA ALA A 613 23.04 12.38 12.50
C ALA A 613 22.63 13.16 11.25
N VAL A 614 22.15 12.48 10.21
CA VAL A 614 21.67 13.13 8.98
C VAL A 614 20.48 14.03 9.29
N HIS A 615 19.50 13.55 10.07
CA HIS A 615 18.32 14.32 10.44
C HIS A 615 18.67 15.64 11.13
N ARG A 616 19.48 15.59 12.20
CA ARG A 616 19.90 16.77 12.96
C ARG A 616 20.54 17.83 12.08
N THR A 617 21.40 17.41 11.15
CA THR A 617 22.09 18.36 10.27
C THR A 617 21.14 19.07 9.32
N THR A 618 19.99 18.48 9.00
CA THR A 618 18.95 19.06 8.13
C THR A 618 17.93 19.95 8.85
N LEU A 619 18.01 20.07 10.18
CA LEU A 619 17.11 20.93 10.95
C LEU A 619 17.44 22.41 10.74
N LEU A 620 16.38 23.20 10.62
CA LEU A 620 16.44 24.65 10.58
C LEU A 620 15.92 25.21 11.92
N SER A 621 16.62 26.19 12.46
CA SER A 621 16.28 26.98 13.63
C SER A 621 16.48 28.47 13.27
N GLY A 622 15.41 29.10 12.79
CA GLY A 622 15.36 30.53 12.52
C GLY A 622 16.14 31.05 11.31
N GLN A 623 16.84 30.20 10.52
CA GLN A 623 17.58 30.66 9.33
C GLN A 623 16.70 31.47 8.37
N PRO A 624 17.26 32.48 7.68
CA PRO A 624 16.51 33.25 6.68
C PRO A 624 16.06 32.33 5.53
N ARG A 625 14.91 32.65 4.93
CA ARG A 625 14.44 31.94 3.74
C ARG A 625 15.34 32.27 2.55
N PRO A 626 15.79 31.27 1.78
CA PRO A 626 16.50 31.50 0.53
C PRO A 626 15.56 32.08 -0.53
N ASP A 627 16.10 32.86 -1.45
CA ASP A 627 15.34 33.26 -2.63
C ASP A 627 14.98 32.04 -3.49
N PRO A 628 13.78 31.99 -4.09
CA PRO A 628 13.40 30.90 -4.98
C PRO A 628 14.37 30.78 -6.16
N ALA A 629 14.90 29.58 -6.37
CA ALA A 629 15.90 29.33 -7.41
C ALA A 629 15.29 29.45 -8.81
N ARG A 630 16.01 30.12 -9.70
CA ARG A 630 15.74 30.13 -11.13
C ARG A 630 16.51 29.00 -11.78
N LEU A 631 15.81 27.92 -12.13
CA LEU A 631 16.37 26.79 -12.87
C LEU A 631 16.13 26.98 -14.36
N GLU A 632 17.03 26.46 -15.19
CA GLU A 632 16.90 26.54 -16.64
C GLU A 632 15.67 25.76 -17.14
N SER A 633 14.99 26.33 -18.14
CA SER A 633 13.80 25.80 -18.84
C SER A 633 12.55 25.52 -17.99
N ALA A 634 11.43 26.16 -18.37
CA ALA A 634 10.12 25.73 -17.91
C ALA A 634 9.79 24.37 -18.55
N PRO A 635 9.18 23.41 -17.82
CA PRO A 635 8.67 22.21 -18.45
C PRO A 635 7.60 22.59 -19.46
N ASP A 636 7.65 22.03 -20.67
CA ASP A 636 6.53 22.12 -21.59
C ASP A 636 5.35 21.36 -20.99
N THR A 637 4.33 22.10 -20.55
CA THR A 637 3.09 21.51 -20.02
C THR A 637 2.06 21.23 -21.11
N SER A 638 2.36 21.52 -22.38
CA SER A 638 1.49 21.18 -23.50
C SER A 638 1.56 19.69 -23.81
N GLY A 639 0.42 19.09 -24.17
CA GLY A 639 0.33 17.68 -24.49
C GLY A 639 -1.02 17.06 -24.16
N ARG A 640 -1.16 15.77 -24.45
CA ARG A 640 -2.41 15.03 -24.20
C ARG A 640 -2.54 14.65 -22.72
N SER A 641 -3.75 14.74 -22.20
CA SER A 641 -4.10 14.21 -20.89
C SER A 641 -4.42 12.72 -20.96
N SER A 642 -4.49 12.07 -19.80
CA SER A 642 -4.80 10.64 -19.68
C SER A 642 -6.25 10.28 -20.00
N GLY A 643 -7.17 11.26 -20.08
CA GLY A 643 -8.62 11.05 -20.14
C GLY A 643 -9.28 10.66 -18.79
N ASP A 644 -8.55 10.02 -17.87
CA ASP A 644 -9.00 9.71 -16.51
C ASP A 644 -8.47 10.72 -15.47
N SER A 645 -9.23 11.00 -14.40
CA SER A 645 -8.77 11.84 -13.28
C SER A 645 -7.67 11.16 -12.46
N ALA A 646 -6.89 11.94 -11.70
CA ALA A 646 -5.86 11.40 -10.82
C ALA A 646 -6.43 10.39 -9.81
N ASP A 647 -7.60 10.67 -9.21
CA ASP A 647 -8.29 9.79 -8.24
C ASP A 647 -8.66 8.43 -8.86
N ALA A 648 -9.24 8.43 -10.05
CA ALA A 648 -9.57 7.20 -10.78
C ALA A 648 -8.31 6.39 -11.14
N LEU A 649 -7.19 7.06 -11.45
CA LEU A 649 -5.91 6.39 -11.66
C LEU A 649 -5.33 5.84 -10.35
N MET A 650 -5.64 6.43 -9.20
CA MET A 650 -5.24 5.90 -7.88
C MET A 650 -5.85 4.53 -7.63
N ASP A 651 -7.10 4.31 -8.06
CA ASP A 651 -7.82 3.01 -8.00
C ASP A 651 -7.17 1.93 -8.83
N ARG A 652 -6.50 2.31 -9.91
CA ARG A 652 -5.89 1.35 -10.83
C ARG A 652 -4.42 1.12 -10.53
N ARG A 653 -3.68 2.12 -10.05
CA ARG A 653 -2.23 1.97 -9.86
C ARG A 653 -1.92 0.96 -8.77
N ARG A 654 -0.82 0.24 -8.97
CA ARG A 654 -0.33 -0.81 -8.09
C ARG A 654 1.15 -1.05 -8.34
N SER A 655 1.82 -1.68 -7.38
CA SER A 655 3.19 -2.16 -7.56
C SER A 655 3.17 -3.61 -8.05
N SER A 656 3.57 -3.82 -9.30
CA SER A 656 3.58 -5.12 -10.01
C SER A 656 4.89 -5.88 -9.79
N PHE A 657 5.42 -5.92 -8.57
CA PHE A 657 6.67 -6.63 -8.27
C PHE A 657 6.53 -8.14 -8.56
N GLY A 658 7.49 -8.70 -9.31
CA GLY A 658 7.44 -10.09 -9.79
C GLY A 658 6.38 -10.38 -10.87
N GLY A 659 5.42 -9.48 -11.07
CA GLY A 659 4.28 -9.66 -11.99
C GLY A 659 4.52 -9.17 -13.42
N LEU A 660 5.70 -8.61 -13.74
CA LEU A 660 6.00 -8.14 -15.11
C LEU A 660 6.28 -9.33 -16.05
N THR A 661 5.86 -9.19 -17.32
CA THR A 661 5.98 -10.22 -18.36
C THR A 661 6.43 -9.60 -19.69
N THR A 662 7.05 -10.42 -20.54
CA THR A 662 7.51 -10.04 -21.88
C THR A 662 6.59 -10.58 -23.00
N GLU A 663 5.44 -11.14 -22.65
CA GLU A 663 4.50 -11.75 -23.62
C GLU A 663 3.98 -10.75 -24.65
N GLN A 664 3.67 -9.55 -24.19
CA GLN A 664 3.28 -8.44 -25.04
C GLN A 664 4.37 -7.37 -24.96
N PRO A 665 4.88 -6.88 -26.10
CA PRO A 665 5.84 -5.80 -26.07
C PRO A 665 5.19 -4.51 -25.56
N VAL A 666 6.01 -3.70 -24.88
CA VAL A 666 5.71 -2.27 -24.70
C VAL A 666 6.21 -1.57 -25.96
N ARG A 667 5.34 -0.80 -26.63
CA ARG A 667 5.70 -0.03 -27.82
C ARG A 667 6.38 1.26 -27.41
N ARG A 668 7.27 1.77 -28.27
CA ARG A 668 7.91 3.07 -28.03
C ARG A 668 6.91 4.20 -27.80
N THR A 669 5.80 4.24 -28.53
CA THR A 669 4.75 5.25 -28.33
C THR A 669 4.14 5.22 -26.93
N GLU A 670 4.03 4.04 -26.30
CA GLU A 670 3.53 3.90 -24.93
C GLU A 670 4.57 4.36 -23.90
N LEU A 671 5.86 4.09 -24.14
CA LEU A 671 6.94 4.62 -23.31
C LEU A 671 7.01 6.15 -23.41
N ASP A 672 6.95 6.71 -24.62
CA ASP A 672 6.98 8.15 -24.85
C ASP A 672 5.78 8.83 -24.16
N GLU A 673 4.58 8.24 -24.23
CA GLU A 673 3.40 8.74 -23.52
C GLU A 673 3.57 8.75 -21.99
N VAL A 674 4.18 7.70 -21.42
CA VAL A 674 4.51 7.67 -19.99
C VAL A 674 5.50 8.79 -19.64
N LEU A 675 6.58 8.94 -20.41
CA LEU A 675 7.62 9.96 -20.17
C LEU A 675 7.04 11.37 -20.23
N ASP A 676 6.19 11.62 -21.23
CA ASP A 676 5.51 12.89 -21.44
C ASP A 676 4.55 13.23 -20.29
N LEU A 677 3.74 12.26 -19.85
CA LEU A 677 2.87 12.45 -18.68
C LEU A 677 3.68 12.72 -17.42
N VAL A 678 4.77 11.98 -17.18
CA VAL A 678 5.67 12.22 -16.04
C VAL A 678 6.27 13.62 -16.11
N HIS A 679 6.76 14.04 -17.26
CA HIS A 679 7.37 15.36 -17.45
C HIS A 679 6.45 16.50 -17.03
N ARG A 680 5.17 16.45 -17.46
CA ARG A 680 4.17 17.50 -17.21
C ARG A 680 3.65 17.53 -15.78
N THR A 681 3.60 16.36 -15.12
CA THR A 681 2.89 16.18 -13.85
C THR A 681 3.79 16.05 -12.64
N ARG A 682 5.12 15.93 -12.82
CA ARG A 682 6.07 15.76 -11.71
C ARG A 682 6.35 17.01 -10.88
N LEU A 683 5.99 18.20 -11.38
CA LEU A 683 6.30 19.47 -10.74
C LEU A 683 5.04 20.14 -10.20
N HIS A 684 4.91 20.14 -8.88
CA HIS A 684 3.90 20.92 -8.15
C HIS A 684 4.49 22.21 -7.59
N ALA A 685 3.66 23.14 -7.12
CA ALA A 685 4.12 24.43 -6.61
C ALA A 685 4.81 24.29 -5.24
N ASP A 686 6.04 24.77 -5.11
CA ASP A 686 6.78 24.85 -3.84
C ASP A 686 7.38 26.24 -3.59
N ASP A 687 7.97 26.46 -2.41
CA ASP A 687 8.56 27.74 -1.98
C ASP A 687 10.02 27.96 -2.41
N LEU A 688 10.68 26.95 -2.97
CA LEU A 688 12.11 26.98 -3.26
C LEU A 688 12.43 27.14 -4.74
N ARG A 689 11.44 26.98 -5.61
CA ARG A 689 11.54 27.20 -7.06
C ARG A 689 10.80 28.46 -7.48
N ALA A 690 11.44 29.26 -8.31
CA ALA A 690 10.78 30.38 -8.97
C ALA A 690 9.62 29.85 -9.84
N GLU A 691 8.57 30.65 -9.99
CA GLU A 691 7.44 30.27 -10.83
C GLU A 691 7.90 29.99 -12.27
N GLY A 692 7.47 28.85 -12.81
CA GLY A 692 7.88 28.39 -14.14
C GLY A 692 9.28 27.82 -14.23
N ALA A 693 10.03 27.67 -13.13
CA ALA A 693 11.34 27.01 -13.16
C ALA A 693 11.22 25.48 -13.37
N GLY A 694 12.31 24.89 -13.86
CA GLY A 694 12.48 23.44 -14.00
C GLY A 694 12.46 22.67 -12.68
N GLY A 695 12.82 21.38 -12.73
CA GLY A 695 12.85 20.49 -11.56
C GLY A 695 14.26 20.26 -11.01
N TRP A 696 14.34 19.74 -9.79
CA TRP A 696 15.60 19.31 -9.14
C TRP A 696 16.11 17.95 -9.63
N THR A 697 15.32 17.27 -10.46
CA THR A 697 15.53 15.88 -10.85
C THR A 697 15.49 15.73 -12.36
N ASN A 698 16.35 14.84 -12.86
CA ASN A 698 16.36 14.40 -14.25
C ASN A 698 15.67 13.04 -14.39
N LEU A 699 15.37 12.68 -15.64
CA LEU A 699 14.78 11.40 -16.00
C LEU A 699 15.65 10.71 -17.04
N SER A 700 15.97 9.46 -16.77
CA SER A 700 16.70 8.57 -17.68
C SER A 700 15.97 7.24 -17.79
N VAL A 701 16.29 6.45 -18.82
CA VAL A 701 15.64 5.17 -19.09
C VAL A 701 16.70 4.11 -19.42
N LEU A 702 16.68 3.00 -18.70
CA LEU A 702 17.36 1.77 -19.11
C LEU A 702 16.37 0.92 -19.91
N VAL A 703 16.56 0.82 -21.22
CA VAL A 703 15.69 0.07 -22.12
C VAL A 703 16.17 -1.37 -22.20
N THR A 704 15.27 -2.33 -21.97
CA THR A 704 15.59 -3.76 -22.08
C THR A 704 14.98 -4.36 -23.36
N HIS A 705 13.69 -4.15 -23.62
CA HIS A 705 12.97 -4.73 -24.76
C HIS A 705 11.73 -3.92 -25.20
N VAL A 706 11.89 -2.62 -25.48
CA VAL A 706 10.81 -1.78 -26.02
C VAL A 706 10.77 -1.88 -27.55
N ASP A 707 9.60 -2.16 -28.11
CA ASP A 707 9.43 -2.26 -29.57
C ASP A 707 9.62 -0.88 -30.23
N GLY A 708 10.50 -0.81 -31.22
CA GLY A 708 10.92 0.44 -31.86
C GLY A 708 12.03 1.22 -31.13
N LEU A 709 12.68 0.64 -30.10
CA LEU A 709 13.81 1.26 -29.40
C LEU A 709 14.90 0.24 -29.06
N ALA A 710 16.16 0.54 -29.40
CA ALA A 710 17.27 -0.37 -29.13
C ALA A 710 17.55 -0.48 -27.62
N PRO A 711 17.90 -1.67 -27.09
CA PRO A 711 18.31 -1.81 -25.70
C PRO A 711 19.55 -0.96 -25.37
N GLY A 712 19.55 -0.31 -24.21
CA GLY A 712 20.62 0.60 -23.79
C GLY A 712 20.16 1.65 -22.77
N GLY A 713 21.08 2.50 -22.34
CA GLY A 713 20.81 3.64 -21.47
C GLY A 713 20.49 4.91 -22.26
N TYR A 714 19.46 5.64 -21.86
CA TYR A 714 19.01 6.87 -22.49
C TYR A 714 18.75 7.96 -21.46
N ARG A 715 19.05 9.21 -21.82
CA ARG A 715 18.65 10.42 -21.08
C ARG A 715 17.42 11.00 -21.75
N TYR A 716 16.44 11.45 -20.97
CA TYR A 716 15.23 12.07 -21.48
C TYR A 716 15.34 13.60 -21.40
N ASP A 717 15.34 14.24 -22.57
CA ASP A 717 15.55 15.68 -22.73
C ASP A 717 14.21 16.45 -22.85
N GLY A 718 13.09 15.84 -22.43
CA GLY A 718 11.73 16.42 -22.49
C GLY A 718 10.97 16.12 -23.79
N PRO A 719 9.70 16.55 -23.93
CA PRO A 719 8.83 16.20 -25.06
C PRO A 719 9.39 16.59 -26.44
N GLY A 720 10.09 17.73 -26.54
CA GLY A 720 10.72 18.19 -27.78
C GLY A 720 12.10 17.59 -28.07
N GLY A 721 12.80 17.07 -27.04
CA GLY A 721 14.15 16.48 -27.15
C GLY A 721 14.14 14.96 -27.23
N GLY A 722 13.12 14.31 -26.67
CA GLY A 722 12.96 12.86 -26.66
C GLY A 722 14.03 12.11 -25.87
N LEU A 723 14.27 10.85 -26.25
CA LEU A 723 15.30 9.99 -25.67
C LEU A 723 16.61 10.09 -26.46
N ARG A 724 17.67 10.53 -25.78
CA ARG A 724 19.04 10.57 -26.31
C ARG A 724 19.89 9.48 -25.68
N ALA A 725 20.66 8.76 -26.48
CA ALA A 725 21.54 7.71 -25.95
C ALA A 725 22.54 8.30 -24.93
N ALA A 726 22.69 7.63 -23.78
CA ALA A 726 23.62 8.03 -22.72
C ALA A 726 25.09 7.75 -23.10
N GLY A 727 25.31 6.83 -24.04
CA GLY A 727 26.62 6.47 -24.56
C GLY A 727 26.51 5.59 -25.81
N PRO A 728 27.64 5.00 -26.27
CA PRO A 728 27.64 4.04 -27.38
C PRO A 728 26.72 2.84 -27.11
N ALA A 729 26.05 2.35 -28.16
CA ALA A 729 25.18 1.19 -28.04
C ALA A 729 25.97 -0.05 -27.55
N PRO A 730 25.58 -0.68 -26.43
CA PRO A 730 26.26 -1.86 -25.93
C PRO A 730 25.95 -3.09 -26.81
N SER A 731 26.84 -4.09 -26.78
CA SER A 731 26.48 -5.40 -27.31
C SER A 731 25.34 -6.01 -26.47
N ALA A 732 24.52 -6.85 -27.10
CA ALA A 732 23.41 -7.49 -26.40
C ALA A 732 23.88 -8.35 -25.20
N GLU A 733 25.08 -8.92 -25.27
CA GLU A 733 25.69 -9.67 -24.16
C GLU A 733 26.09 -8.76 -23.00
N ARG A 734 26.86 -7.69 -23.27
CA ARG A 734 27.28 -6.72 -22.25
C ARG A 734 26.08 -6.05 -21.58
N TRP A 735 25.02 -5.75 -22.34
CA TRP A 735 23.81 -5.16 -21.77
C TRP A 735 23.08 -6.14 -20.84
N ARG A 736 23.02 -7.42 -21.19
CA ARG A 736 22.46 -8.46 -20.29
C ARG A 736 23.26 -8.58 -19.00
N GLU A 737 24.59 -8.57 -19.08
CA GLU A 737 25.47 -8.59 -17.91
C GLU A 737 25.26 -7.37 -17.01
N THR A 738 25.11 -6.19 -17.62
CA THR A 738 24.82 -4.93 -16.92
C THR A 738 23.50 -5.03 -16.16
N LEU A 739 22.41 -5.44 -16.82
CA LEU A 739 21.10 -5.62 -16.18
C LEU A 739 21.15 -6.66 -15.05
N ALA A 740 21.88 -7.76 -15.23
CA ALA A 740 22.07 -8.78 -14.18
C ALA A 740 22.90 -8.26 -13.00
N ALA A 741 23.90 -7.41 -13.26
CA ALA A 741 24.70 -6.77 -12.21
C ALA A 741 23.84 -5.82 -11.35
N ILE A 742 22.95 -5.04 -11.96
CA ILE A 742 22.04 -4.12 -11.25
C ILE A 742 21.18 -4.84 -10.20
N THR A 743 20.71 -6.06 -10.48
CA THR A 743 19.86 -6.86 -9.56
C THR A 743 20.59 -7.96 -8.82
N ARG A 744 21.93 -8.03 -8.87
CA ARG A 744 22.71 -9.19 -8.39
C ARG A 744 22.41 -9.60 -6.94
N ARG A 745 22.13 -8.63 -6.06
CA ARG A 745 21.84 -8.87 -4.63
C ARG A 745 20.35 -8.74 -4.28
N THR A 746 19.48 -8.64 -5.28
CA THR A 746 18.06 -8.35 -5.10
C THR A 746 17.21 -9.30 -5.96
N PRO A 747 17.09 -10.59 -5.57
CA PRO A 747 16.48 -11.62 -6.40
C PRO A 747 14.96 -11.48 -6.56
N ASN A 748 14.32 -10.53 -5.89
CA ASN A 748 12.86 -10.39 -5.96
C ASN A 748 12.39 -9.69 -7.26
N TYR A 749 13.33 -9.23 -8.10
CA TYR A 749 13.04 -8.47 -9.32
C TYR A 749 13.84 -9.00 -10.51
N SER A 750 13.20 -9.02 -11.69
CA SER A 750 13.85 -9.36 -12.96
C SER A 750 13.81 -8.16 -13.90
N LEU A 751 14.94 -7.49 -14.12
CA LEU A 751 15.01 -6.41 -15.12
C LEU A 751 14.77 -6.91 -16.54
N GLN A 752 15.01 -8.21 -16.81
CA GLN A 752 14.71 -8.81 -18.10
C GLN A 752 13.21 -8.90 -18.38
N GLN A 753 12.37 -8.90 -17.34
CA GLN A 753 10.91 -8.90 -17.45
C GLN A 753 10.31 -7.49 -17.47
N ALA A 754 11.00 -6.49 -16.92
CA ALA A 754 10.65 -5.09 -17.11
C ALA A 754 11.03 -4.68 -18.53
N ALA A 755 10.15 -4.00 -19.28
CA ALA A 755 10.46 -3.50 -20.62
C ALA A 755 11.43 -2.31 -20.58
N ALA A 756 11.31 -1.48 -19.54
CA ALA A 756 12.19 -0.36 -19.26
C ALA A 756 12.31 -0.12 -17.76
N VAL A 757 13.38 0.54 -17.34
CA VAL A 757 13.56 1.08 -15.99
C VAL A 757 13.71 2.59 -16.11
N LEU A 758 12.73 3.35 -15.61
CA LEU A 758 12.90 4.79 -15.46
C LEU A 758 13.79 5.05 -14.25
N VAL A 759 14.79 5.91 -14.41
CA VAL A 759 15.75 6.28 -13.37
C VAL A 759 15.56 7.75 -13.08
N VAL A 760 15.20 8.06 -11.84
CA VAL A 760 15.16 9.44 -11.34
C VAL A 760 16.52 9.75 -10.75
N SER A 761 17.17 10.80 -11.25
CA SER A 761 18.50 11.23 -10.82
C SER A 761 18.49 12.69 -10.42
N GLY A 762 19.53 13.12 -9.70
CA GLY A 762 19.73 14.53 -9.37
C GLY A 762 21.12 14.80 -8.81
N ASP A 763 21.42 16.08 -8.64
CA ASP A 763 22.70 16.56 -8.11
C ASP A 763 22.51 17.00 -6.64
N LEU A 764 22.83 16.10 -5.72
CA LEU A 764 22.75 16.43 -4.29
C LEU A 764 23.74 17.53 -3.89
N ASP A 765 24.88 17.58 -4.56
CA ASP A 765 25.96 18.49 -4.20
C ASP A 765 25.55 19.94 -4.49
N ASP A 766 24.90 20.20 -5.64
CA ASP A 766 24.27 21.49 -5.97
C ASP A 766 23.18 21.89 -4.95
N LEU A 767 22.30 20.96 -4.59
CA LEU A 767 21.23 21.24 -3.61
C LEU A 767 21.78 21.54 -2.22
N VAL A 768 22.86 20.85 -1.81
CA VAL A 768 23.53 21.12 -0.53
C VAL A 768 24.27 22.45 -0.56
N ASP A 769 24.85 22.84 -1.69
CA ASP A 769 25.52 24.14 -1.83
C ASP A 769 24.51 25.30 -1.78
N ARG A 770 23.31 25.13 -2.34
CA ARG A 770 22.24 26.15 -2.33
C ARG A 770 21.51 26.26 -0.99
N PHE A 771 21.14 25.12 -0.42
CA PHE A 771 20.18 25.05 0.69
C PHE A 771 20.78 24.47 1.97
N GLY A 772 22.10 24.25 2.00
CA GLY A 772 22.76 23.52 3.06
C GLY A 772 22.29 22.06 3.14
N PRO A 773 22.52 21.37 4.26
CA PRO A 773 22.09 19.99 4.47
C PRO A 773 20.60 19.72 4.17
N ARG A 774 19.73 20.73 4.30
CA ARG A 774 18.29 20.64 3.94
C ARG A 774 18.07 20.20 2.49
N GLY A 775 19.03 20.47 1.60
CA GLY A 775 19.04 20.04 0.20
C GLY A 775 18.75 18.55 0.01
N HIS A 776 19.16 17.68 0.94
CA HIS A 776 18.86 16.24 0.88
C HIS A 776 17.37 15.92 0.98
N ARG A 777 16.66 16.56 1.93
CA ARG A 777 15.20 16.40 2.06
C ARG A 777 14.48 16.94 0.82
N ILE A 778 14.93 18.08 0.30
CA ILE A 778 14.36 18.73 -0.89
C ILE A 778 14.50 17.83 -2.12
N LEU A 779 15.69 17.28 -2.36
CA LEU A 779 15.96 16.41 -3.49
C LEU A 779 15.14 15.11 -3.41
N ASN A 780 15.08 14.49 -2.23
CA ASN A 780 14.28 13.28 -2.05
C ASN A 780 12.77 13.55 -2.17
N ALA A 781 12.28 14.68 -1.68
CA ALA A 781 10.89 15.08 -1.87
C ALA A 781 10.57 15.28 -3.37
N ALA A 782 11.47 15.91 -4.13
CA ALA A 782 11.33 16.06 -5.57
C ALA A 782 11.33 14.70 -6.29
N ALA A 783 12.26 13.80 -5.94
CA ALA A 783 12.31 12.46 -6.52
C ALA A 783 11.05 11.64 -6.22
N GLY A 784 10.48 11.76 -5.01
CA GLY A 784 9.23 11.10 -4.64
C GLY A 784 8.03 11.61 -5.44
N GLN A 785 7.98 12.91 -5.77
CA GLN A 785 6.94 13.46 -6.65
C GLN A 785 7.00 12.82 -8.04
N VAL A 786 8.21 12.68 -8.61
CA VAL A 786 8.42 11.99 -9.89
C VAL A 786 7.95 10.53 -9.81
N VAL A 787 8.24 9.81 -8.71
CA VAL A 787 7.78 8.44 -8.51
C VAL A 787 6.26 8.35 -8.55
N GLN A 788 5.55 9.27 -7.90
CA GLN A 788 4.08 9.27 -7.94
C GLN A 788 3.56 9.57 -9.35
N SER A 789 4.16 10.51 -10.07
CA SER A 789 3.81 10.77 -11.47
C SER A 789 4.05 9.54 -12.35
N CYS A 790 5.13 8.79 -12.14
CA CYS A 790 5.38 7.52 -12.84
C CYS A 790 4.28 6.49 -12.58
N TYR A 791 3.82 6.34 -11.33
CA TYR A 791 2.73 5.43 -11.00
C TYR A 791 1.41 5.81 -11.68
N LEU A 792 1.06 7.09 -11.70
CA LEU A 792 -0.17 7.57 -12.35
C LEU A 792 -0.08 7.49 -13.88
N ALA A 793 1.07 7.83 -14.46
CA ALA A 793 1.31 7.71 -15.89
C ALA A 793 1.28 6.25 -16.37
N ALA A 794 1.92 5.34 -15.65
CA ALA A 794 1.85 3.90 -15.97
C ALA A 794 0.41 3.37 -15.88
N ALA A 795 -0.37 3.80 -14.87
CA ALA A 795 -1.78 3.42 -14.76
C ALA A 795 -2.63 3.97 -15.92
N ALA A 796 -2.38 5.20 -16.36
CA ALA A 796 -3.05 5.82 -17.51
C ALA A 796 -2.80 5.05 -18.81
N VAL A 797 -1.56 4.63 -19.04
CA VAL A 797 -1.14 3.86 -20.24
C VAL A 797 -1.40 2.35 -20.07
N ARG A 798 -1.99 1.93 -18.94
CA ARG A 798 -2.29 0.52 -18.60
C ARG A 798 -1.07 -0.39 -18.61
N LEU A 799 0.04 0.10 -18.07
CA LEU A 799 1.28 -0.64 -17.83
C LEU A 799 1.41 -1.01 -16.35
N GLY A 800 2.08 -2.12 -16.08
CA GLY A 800 2.51 -2.53 -14.75
C GLY A 800 3.81 -1.82 -14.37
N CYS A 801 4.01 -1.57 -13.08
CA CYS A 801 5.17 -0.82 -12.62
C CYS A 801 5.56 -1.04 -11.16
N GLY A 802 6.71 -0.54 -10.73
CA GLY A 802 7.08 -0.53 -9.30
C GLY A 802 8.38 0.22 -9.00
N ALA A 803 8.34 1.08 -7.98
CA ALA A 803 9.50 1.83 -7.51
C ALA A 803 10.44 0.98 -6.64
N ILE A 804 11.74 1.08 -6.85
CA ILE A 804 12.77 0.27 -6.21
C ILE A 804 13.96 1.14 -5.82
N LEU A 805 14.34 1.03 -4.55
CA LEU A 805 15.52 1.67 -3.97
C LEU A 805 16.69 0.70 -3.73
N SER A 806 16.47 -0.59 -3.96
CA SER A 806 17.43 -1.67 -3.71
C SER A 806 18.08 -2.21 -4.98
N LEU A 807 18.23 -1.37 -6.01
CA LEU A 807 19.05 -1.69 -7.18
C LEU A 807 20.48 -1.18 -6.96
N ASP A 808 21.45 -1.79 -7.62
CA ASP A 808 22.84 -1.32 -7.54
C ASP A 808 22.99 0.01 -8.31
N HIS A 809 22.88 1.13 -7.60
CA HIS A 809 22.91 2.45 -8.20
C HIS A 809 24.28 2.80 -8.81
N LEU A 810 25.38 2.18 -8.34
CA LEU A 810 26.71 2.41 -8.93
C LEU A 810 26.77 1.86 -10.36
N VAL A 811 26.17 0.68 -10.58
CA VAL A 811 26.06 0.09 -11.92
C VAL A 811 25.08 0.88 -12.81
N VAL A 812 23.99 1.40 -12.23
CA VAL A 812 23.05 2.29 -12.94
C VAL A 812 23.74 3.57 -13.41
N ASP A 813 24.52 4.20 -12.53
CA ASP A 813 25.28 5.41 -12.84
C ASP A 813 26.29 5.18 -13.97
N GLU A 814 27.02 4.06 -13.95
CA GLU A 814 27.93 3.68 -15.04
C GLU A 814 27.17 3.51 -16.36
N ALA A 815 26.03 2.81 -16.33
CA ALA A 815 25.20 2.55 -17.51
C ALA A 815 24.59 3.81 -18.14
N LEU A 816 24.39 4.87 -17.34
CA LEU A 816 23.84 6.16 -17.77
C LEU A 816 24.90 7.26 -17.92
N GLY A 817 26.17 6.95 -17.69
CA GLY A 817 27.27 7.92 -17.81
C GLY A 817 27.24 9.01 -16.73
N PHE A 818 26.73 8.72 -15.55
CA PHE A 818 26.69 9.65 -14.42
C PHE A 818 28.01 9.70 -13.65
N THR A 819 28.84 8.65 -13.75
CA THR A 819 30.12 8.56 -13.05
C THR A 819 31.00 9.79 -13.28
N GLY A 820 31.30 10.52 -12.20
CA GLY A 820 32.14 11.72 -12.22
C GLY A 820 31.43 13.02 -12.60
N THR A 821 30.10 13.01 -12.80
CA THR A 821 29.34 14.20 -13.21
C THR A 821 28.68 14.98 -12.07
N GLY A 822 28.65 14.43 -10.85
CA GLY A 822 27.92 14.98 -9.69
C GLY A 822 26.48 14.46 -9.58
N GLU A 823 25.86 14.15 -10.71
CA GLU A 823 24.55 13.51 -10.79
C GLU A 823 24.58 12.04 -10.33
N ARG A 824 23.53 11.59 -9.64
CA ARG A 824 23.41 10.22 -9.10
C ARG A 824 21.99 9.70 -9.24
N ALA A 825 21.84 8.40 -9.48
CA ALA A 825 20.54 7.74 -9.40
C ALA A 825 19.98 7.78 -7.96
N LEU A 826 18.72 8.22 -7.81
CA LEU A 826 18.04 8.36 -6.53
C LEU A 826 17.02 7.24 -6.29
N VAL A 827 16.29 6.86 -7.34
CA VAL A 827 15.28 5.79 -7.31
C VAL A 827 15.04 5.27 -8.73
N CYS A 828 14.82 3.96 -8.83
CA CYS A 828 14.50 3.28 -10.08
C CYS A 828 13.02 2.87 -10.11
N PHE A 829 12.42 2.84 -11.29
CA PHE A 829 11.02 2.51 -11.48
C PHE A 829 10.87 1.53 -12.63
N LEU A 830 10.54 0.28 -12.31
CA LEU A 830 10.30 -0.74 -13.32
C LEU A 830 9.01 -0.43 -14.07
N LEU A 831 9.01 -0.65 -15.39
CA LEU A 831 7.86 -0.47 -16.26
C LEU A 831 7.76 -1.66 -17.22
N GLY A 832 6.57 -2.23 -17.38
CA GLY A 832 6.35 -3.34 -18.31
C GLY A 832 4.89 -3.74 -18.44
N ARG A 833 4.62 -4.84 -19.13
CA ARG A 833 3.29 -5.47 -19.10
C ARG A 833 3.16 -6.30 -17.85
N GLU A 834 1.99 -6.26 -17.23
CA GLU A 834 1.68 -7.10 -16.09
C GLU A 834 1.02 -8.40 -16.56
N ASN A 835 1.35 -9.50 -15.90
CA ASN A 835 0.66 -10.77 -16.10
C ASN A 835 -0.82 -10.62 -15.69
N ARG A 836 -1.73 -11.04 -16.59
CA ARG A 836 -3.18 -10.97 -16.39
C ARG A 836 -3.73 -12.10 -15.52
N ALA A 837 -2.92 -13.13 -15.22
CA ALA A 837 -3.35 -14.31 -14.44
C ALA A 837 -3.38 -14.10 -12.91
N ASN A 838 -3.18 -12.89 -12.41
CA ASN A 838 -3.08 -12.65 -10.97
C ASN A 838 -4.47 -12.65 -10.29
N ALA A 839 -4.60 -13.54 -9.31
CA ALA A 839 -5.80 -13.75 -8.52
C ALA A 839 -6.03 -12.68 -7.45
N GLU A 840 -7.30 -12.32 -7.18
CA GLU A 840 -7.65 -11.41 -6.09
C GLU A 840 -9.06 -11.71 -5.53
N TYR A 841 -9.18 -11.69 -4.19
CA TYR A 841 -10.47 -11.60 -3.49
C TYR A 841 -10.91 -10.14 -3.45
N ARG A 842 -12.19 -9.88 -3.79
CA ARG A 842 -12.71 -8.53 -4.06
C ARG A 842 -13.39 -7.86 -2.87
#